data_AF-K9YXD1-F1
#
_entry.id   AF-K9YXD1-F1
#
_cell.length_a   1.000
_cell.length_b   1.000
_cell.length_c   1.000
_cell.angle_alpha   90.00
_cell.angle_beta   90.00
_cell.angle_gamma   90.00
#
_symmetry.space_group_name_H-M   'P 1'
#
loop_
_entity.id
_entity.type
_entity.pdbx_description
1 polymer ?
#
loop_
_entity_poly.entity_id
_entity_poly.type
_entity_poly.pdbx_seq_one_letter_code
_entity_poly.pdbx_strand_id
1 'polypeptide(L)'
;MERQEYIGIQELALENEPNFGLETLLETVNQRLIEFSSSDRATVVLETAFGAEDSTTDIETLQEALQSGAFFNGINVEVIPSAALEGALGAYALAHNQIYLSEELLVSSPQEASAVLLEEVGHAIDDFLNVRDSAGDEGAIFSSLVHGEELSQETLTLLQSEDDRRVFEIDGETFIVEQSETFETTLGPAHRGTGFRPTLEDAAPWGDSWGASVLRGDDGLYHMWVSVIANNADMEYWPVNSYVIHATSINPQGPYEYVADAFPVFAHAVDVKRGPEGKWVAFLTAGVVDGQLGPSSYGPAVEFNEDGQPTREINLGASNEATVIVTADSPYGPWSDPIVILEPRKLLDGIDANFSAVVHQDGSLVGLWRTYPKGSQVHWVRATNYLDPKTYEWQEQETPLFKTPYDGYTPEGLEDMFVWYDQEEKLYHALFHDMVIPEGELFQDALGHAYSVDGKSWVYTGEVDTGEAASTVVRYTDGTTTRSSRARPHLLIVDGQITHLISAEQEPEDGRNFTLIEPVLRVELRRNSEQENAPNDTPTGENPPTVTLTIDPTQGSEAEQTKFTLTATASEAVSGEQTVSLTTSGDVDGDDFTGNLPSAIAIADGETTATVELTVNDDDAVEGEETAAFILSNPSDGISLGANTNVDFSIADNETTEELQGDFNDDGITNLDDLGLFAAAFGSAEGDDNYSTTVDLTNDGLINNDDLGQLATFFAEEFSL
;
A
#
# COMPACT_ATOMS: atom_id res chain seq x y z
N MET A 1 22.03 5.00 58.78
CA MET A 1 22.37 5.89 57.66
C MET A 1 21.06 6.36 57.11
N GLU A 2 20.94 7.67 57.05
CA GLU A 2 19.72 8.43 57.30
C GLU A 2 18.69 8.31 56.17
N ARG A 3 17.41 8.23 56.56
CA ARG A 3 16.31 8.70 55.73
C ARG A 3 16.55 10.19 55.53
N GLN A 4 16.78 10.64 54.30
CA GLN A 4 16.50 12.02 53.95
C GLN A 4 15.06 12.09 53.46
N GLU A 5 14.37 13.08 54.03
CA GLU A 5 12.96 13.36 53.89
C GLU A 5 12.62 13.69 52.44
N TYR A 6 11.59 13.02 51.92
CA TYR A 6 10.78 13.51 50.80
C TYR A 6 10.29 14.90 51.17
N ILE A 7 10.84 15.94 50.53
CA ILE A 7 10.18 17.24 50.45
C ILE A 7 9.10 17.04 49.39
N GLY A 8 7.85 16.96 49.84
CA GLY A 8 6.70 16.80 48.98
C GLY A 8 6.67 17.90 47.93
N ILE A 9 6.56 17.47 46.67
CA ILE A 9 6.02 18.26 45.58
C ILE A 9 4.65 18.73 46.07
N GLN A 10 4.52 20.02 46.31
CA GLN A 10 3.23 20.59 46.63
C GLN A 10 2.46 20.58 45.30
N GLU A 11 1.58 19.59 45.10
CA GLU A 11 0.56 19.62 44.05
C GLU A 11 -0.08 21.00 44.03
N LEU A 12 0.33 21.83 43.08
CA LEU A 12 -0.46 22.97 42.64
C LEU A 12 -1.67 22.35 41.94
N ALA A 13 -2.77 22.34 42.69
CA ALA A 13 -4.00 21.61 42.40
C ALA A 13 -4.55 21.91 41.00
N LEU A 14 -4.36 20.96 40.09
CA LEU A 14 -5.31 20.63 39.03
C LEU A 14 -6.13 19.41 39.49
N GLU A 15 -6.73 19.48 40.68
CA GLU A 15 -7.66 18.46 41.12
C GLU A 15 -9.06 18.74 40.54
N ASN A 16 -9.43 17.97 39.51
CA ASN A 16 -10.80 17.64 39.11
C ASN A 16 -11.67 18.72 38.43
N GLU A 17 -11.13 19.57 37.57
CA GLU A 17 -11.95 20.40 36.67
C GLU A 17 -11.75 19.94 35.22
N PRO A 18 -12.69 19.21 34.59
CA PRO A 18 -12.71 19.08 33.14
C PRO A 18 -12.92 20.48 32.54
N ASN A 19 -12.19 20.81 31.47
CA ASN A 19 -12.22 22.09 30.74
C ASN A 19 -11.35 23.21 31.36
N PHE A 20 -10.03 22.99 31.48
CA PHE A 20 -9.07 24.02 31.86
C PHE A 20 -8.61 24.84 30.63
N GLY A 21 -8.35 26.13 30.81
CA GLY A 21 -7.94 27.00 29.70
C GLY A 21 -6.45 26.86 29.36
N LEU A 22 -6.08 27.15 28.11
CA LEU A 22 -4.69 27.19 27.63
C LEU A 22 -3.78 27.99 28.57
N GLU A 23 -4.25 29.13 29.09
CA GLU A 23 -3.48 29.96 30.04
C GLU A 23 -3.09 29.20 31.32
N THR A 24 -4.00 28.38 31.85
CA THR A 24 -3.74 27.56 33.05
C THR A 24 -2.77 26.42 32.75
N LEU A 25 -2.86 25.82 31.55
CA LEU A 25 -1.93 24.79 31.10
C LEU A 25 -0.51 25.36 30.97
N LEU A 26 -0.38 26.50 30.29
CA LEU A 26 0.89 27.20 30.12
C LEU A 26 1.50 27.62 31.46
N GLU A 27 0.70 28.16 32.40
CA GLU A 27 1.17 28.49 33.75
C GLU A 27 1.71 27.25 34.48
N THR A 28 1.02 26.12 34.37
CA THR A 28 1.39 24.86 35.02
C THR A 28 2.68 24.29 34.45
N VAL A 29 2.78 24.18 33.13
CA VAL A 29 3.99 23.67 32.45
C VAL A 29 5.17 24.61 32.68
N ASN A 30 4.98 25.93 32.59
CA ASN A 30 6.05 26.90 32.87
C ASN A 30 6.56 26.79 34.31
N GLN A 31 5.66 26.63 35.29
CA GLN A 31 6.06 26.40 36.69
C GLN A 31 6.86 25.10 36.85
N ARG A 32 6.46 24.03 36.15
CA ARG A 32 7.20 22.75 36.16
C ARG A 32 8.59 22.89 35.54
N LEU A 33 8.72 23.63 34.43
CA LEU A 33 10.01 23.93 33.79
C LEU A 33 10.94 24.75 34.70
N ILE A 34 10.41 25.72 35.45
CA ILE A 34 11.18 26.49 36.47
C ILE A 34 11.71 25.56 37.57
N GLU A 35 10.87 24.64 38.05
CA GLU A 35 11.24 23.67 39.09
C GLU A 35 12.27 22.67 38.56
N PHE A 36 12.04 22.12 37.37
CA PHE A 36 12.95 21.22 36.65
C PHE A 36 14.34 21.86 36.48
N SER A 37 14.39 23.07 35.91
CA SER A 37 15.64 23.79 35.62
C SER A 37 16.40 24.22 36.89
N SER A 38 15.75 24.21 38.05
CA SER A 38 16.37 24.44 39.37
C SER A 38 16.79 23.14 40.07
N SER A 39 16.52 21.97 39.48
CA SER A 39 16.78 20.67 40.09
C SER A 39 18.18 20.15 39.81
N ASP A 40 18.70 19.29 40.70
CA ASP A 40 19.98 18.59 40.52
C ASP A 40 19.95 17.58 39.35
N ARG A 41 18.78 17.30 38.78
CA ARG A 41 18.58 16.37 37.64
C ARG A 41 18.62 17.07 36.28
N ALA A 42 18.52 18.41 36.23
CA ALA A 42 18.32 19.15 34.99
C ALA A 42 19.33 18.79 33.89
N THR A 43 20.62 18.85 34.21
CA THR A 43 21.69 18.52 33.26
C THR A 43 21.59 17.09 32.75
N VAL A 44 21.35 16.11 33.63
CA VAL A 44 21.27 14.70 33.23
C VAL A 44 20.07 14.43 32.34
N VAL A 45 18.93 15.06 32.62
CA VAL A 45 17.72 14.93 31.78
C VAL A 45 17.96 15.52 30.39
N LEU A 46 18.53 16.73 30.30
CA LEU A 46 18.85 17.35 29.02
C LEU A 46 19.85 16.49 28.21
N GLU A 47 20.90 15.97 28.86
CA GLU A 47 21.87 15.08 28.20
C GLU A 47 21.25 13.74 27.75
N THR A 48 20.24 13.24 28.48
CA THR A 48 19.57 11.96 28.19
C THR A 48 18.58 12.11 27.04
N ALA A 49 17.83 13.21 27.00
CA ALA A 49 16.86 13.50 25.95
C ALA A 49 17.55 13.96 24.65
N PHE A 50 18.44 14.94 24.73
CA PHE A 50 18.90 15.71 23.56
C PHE A 50 20.32 15.39 23.10
N GLY A 51 21.01 14.47 23.78
CA GLY A 51 22.44 14.25 23.58
C GLY A 51 23.29 15.48 23.95
N ALA A 52 24.62 15.32 23.94
CA ALA A 52 25.54 16.40 24.27
C ALA A 52 26.37 16.80 23.05
N GLU A 53 25.99 17.88 22.35
CA GLU A 53 27.00 18.66 21.64
C GLU A 53 27.72 19.57 22.65
N ASP A 54 29.05 19.62 22.57
CA ASP A 54 30.02 20.20 23.55
C ASP A 54 29.90 21.73 23.82
N SER A 55 28.70 22.32 23.91
CA SER A 55 28.48 23.74 24.22
C SER A 55 27.84 23.95 25.61
N THR A 56 28.68 24.12 26.63
CA THR A 56 28.22 24.49 27.99
C THR A 56 27.50 25.85 28.04
N THR A 57 27.56 26.65 26.96
CA THR A 57 27.00 28.01 26.93
C THR A 57 25.50 28.00 26.57
N ASP A 58 25.06 27.08 25.71
CA ASP A 58 23.66 27.02 25.27
C ASP A 58 22.78 26.38 26.35
N ILE A 59 23.31 25.39 27.08
CA ILE A 59 22.66 24.84 28.28
C ILE A 59 22.50 25.91 29.38
N GLU A 60 23.53 26.72 29.65
CA GLU A 60 23.43 27.83 30.62
C GLU A 60 22.38 28.87 30.18
N THR A 61 22.31 29.17 28.87
CA THR A 61 21.34 30.12 28.31
C THR A 61 19.91 29.57 28.39
N LEU A 62 19.70 28.30 28.07
CA LEU A 62 18.42 27.61 28.21
C LEU A 62 17.99 27.59 29.69
N GLN A 63 18.90 27.24 30.61
CA GLN A 63 18.62 27.24 32.04
C GLN A 63 18.20 28.61 32.56
N GLU A 64 18.85 29.71 32.12
CA GLU A 64 18.43 31.07 32.45
C GLU A 64 17.02 31.40 31.90
N ALA A 65 16.69 30.95 30.69
CA ALA A 65 15.37 31.14 30.08
C ALA A 65 14.26 30.37 30.82
N LEU A 66 14.51 29.11 31.16
CA LEU A 66 13.59 28.27 31.92
C LEU A 66 13.39 28.82 33.35
N GLN A 67 14.46 29.18 34.07
CA GLN A 67 14.39 29.66 35.46
C GLN A 67 13.71 31.03 35.58
N SER A 68 13.81 31.88 34.57
CA SER A 68 13.14 33.18 34.54
C SER A 68 11.64 33.07 34.20
N GLY A 69 11.16 31.86 33.85
CA GLY A 69 9.79 31.63 33.37
C GLY A 69 9.52 32.26 32.01
N ALA A 70 10.57 32.60 31.27
CA ALA A 70 10.52 33.32 30.01
C ALA A 70 10.58 32.41 28.78
N PHE A 71 10.55 31.09 28.96
CA PHE A 71 10.71 30.13 27.86
C PHE A 71 9.67 30.33 26.75
N PHE A 72 8.39 30.47 27.11
CA PHE A 72 7.33 30.77 26.15
C PHE A 72 7.39 32.20 25.59
N ASN A 73 8.31 33.07 26.02
CA ASN A 73 8.48 34.40 25.42
C ASN A 73 9.22 34.28 24.08
N GLY A 74 8.50 33.90 23.03
CA GLY A 74 9.07 33.72 21.69
C GLY A 74 8.63 32.44 21.00
N ILE A 75 7.91 31.56 21.71
CA ILE A 75 7.21 30.41 21.16
C ILE A 75 5.72 30.75 21.15
N ASN A 76 5.08 30.70 19.98
CA ASN A 76 3.63 30.84 19.92
C ASN A 76 2.98 29.52 20.31
N VAL A 77 1.94 29.52 21.14
CA VAL A 77 1.16 28.32 21.45
C VAL A 77 -0.28 28.58 21.03
N GLU A 78 -0.76 27.81 20.07
CA GLU A 78 -2.07 27.98 19.46
C GLU A 78 -2.89 26.70 19.62
N VAL A 79 -4.19 26.86 19.89
CA VAL A 79 -5.11 25.73 19.95
C VAL A 79 -5.89 25.71 18.65
N ILE A 80 -5.88 24.57 17.96
CA ILE A 80 -6.54 24.37 16.66
C ILE A 80 -7.48 23.17 16.71
N PRO A 81 -8.48 23.09 15.82
CA PRO A 81 -9.40 21.95 15.79
C PRO A 81 -8.66 20.62 15.63
N SER A 82 -9.06 19.56 16.34
CA SER A 82 -8.40 18.24 16.27
C SER A 82 -8.25 17.70 14.85
N ALA A 83 -9.20 18.01 13.97
CA ALA A 83 -9.16 17.64 12.55
C ALA A 83 -8.01 18.31 11.77
N ALA A 84 -7.53 19.48 12.20
CA ALA A 84 -6.41 20.18 11.59
C ALA A 84 -5.04 19.60 11.99
N LEU A 85 -5.01 18.82 13.08
CA LEU A 85 -3.86 18.01 13.51
C LEU A 85 -4.04 16.54 13.14
N GLU A 86 -5.06 16.21 12.35
CA GLU A 86 -5.34 14.85 11.87
C GLU A 86 -5.32 13.78 12.98
N GLY A 87 -5.81 14.15 14.16
CA GLY A 87 -5.86 13.27 15.34
C GLY A 87 -4.71 13.40 16.33
N ALA A 88 -3.64 14.14 16.01
CA ALA A 88 -2.58 14.45 16.98
C ALA A 88 -3.08 15.43 18.07
N LEU A 89 -2.52 15.30 19.27
CA LEU A 89 -2.89 16.12 20.43
C LEU A 89 -2.01 17.39 20.58
N GLY A 90 -0.76 17.32 20.12
CA GLY A 90 0.23 18.39 20.10
C GLY A 90 1.03 18.37 18.79
N ALA A 91 1.76 19.46 18.52
CA ALA A 91 2.70 19.57 17.41
C ALA A 91 3.65 20.76 17.56
N TYR A 92 4.97 20.56 17.45
CA TYR A 92 5.96 21.63 17.36
C TYR A 92 6.37 21.93 15.92
N ALA A 93 6.03 23.13 15.45
CA ALA A 93 6.36 23.64 14.14
C ALA A 93 7.66 24.47 14.15
N LEU A 94 8.77 23.82 13.79
CA LEU A 94 10.11 24.40 13.69
C LEU A 94 10.14 25.69 12.85
N ALA A 95 9.50 25.70 11.67
CA ALA A 95 9.59 26.81 10.71
C ALA A 95 9.15 28.17 11.29
N HIS A 96 8.29 28.15 12.31
CA HIS A 96 7.71 29.34 12.95
C HIS A 96 7.99 29.44 14.44
N ASN A 97 8.71 28.47 15.01
CA ASN A 97 8.89 28.30 16.44
C ASN A 97 7.55 28.36 17.20
N GLN A 98 6.62 27.48 16.80
CA GLN A 98 5.23 27.50 17.25
C GLN A 98 4.76 26.11 17.68
N ILE A 99 4.03 26.00 18.79
CA ILE A 99 3.36 24.79 19.23
C ILE A 99 1.86 24.89 18.88
N TYR A 100 1.31 23.87 18.26
CA TYR A 100 -0.12 23.68 18.06
C TYR A 100 -0.64 22.62 19.03
N LEU A 101 -1.75 22.88 19.69
CA LEU A 101 -2.43 21.93 20.54
C LEU A 101 -3.83 21.67 20.00
N SER A 102 -4.26 20.42 20.07
CA SER A 102 -5.62 20.05 19.70
C SER A 102 -6.65 20.63 20.68
N GLU A 103 -7.80 21.07 20.18
CA GLU A 103 -8.95 21.42 21.02
C GLU A 103 -9.36 20.26 21.94
N GLU A 104 -9.15 19.01 21.51
CA GLU A 104 -9.42 17.80 22.31
C GLU A 104 -8.48 17.67 23.51
N LEU A 105 -7.25 18.18 23.42
CA LEU A 105 -6.31 18.15 24.52
C LEU A 105 -6.78 19.00 25.72
N LEU A 106 -7.52 20.09 25.48
CA LEU A 106 -8.04 20.95 26.56
C LEU A 106 -9.24 20.36 27.29
N VAL A 107 -9.85 19.31 26.73
CA VAL A 107 -10.92 18.54 27.39
C VAL A 107 -10.41 17.25 28.03
N SER A 108 -9.13 16.92 27.84
CA SER A 108 -8.46 15.75 28.42
C SER A 108 -8.08 15.99 29.89
N SER A 109 -7.35 15.05 30.50
CA SER A 109 -6.87 15.25 31.86
C SER A 109 -5.76 16.32 31.91
N PRO A 110 -5.71 17.17 32.95
CA PRO A 110 -4.61 18.15 33.07
C PRO A 110 -3.21 17.52 33.10
N GLN A 111 -3.12 16.26 33.52
CA GLN A 111 -1.89 15.47 33.51
C GLN A 111 -1.46 15.14 32.08
N GLU A 112 -2.38 14.61 31.28
CA GLU A 112 -2.16 14.28 29.86
C GLU A 112 -1.84 15.53 29.04
N ALA A 113 -2.59 16.61 29.21
CA ALA A 113 -2.30 17.87 28.54
C ALA A 113 -0.96 18.49 28.96
N SER A 114 -0.56 18.31 30.22
CA SER A 114 0.77 18.73 30.68
C SER A 114 1.86 17.89 30.04
N ALA A 115 1.65 16.57 29.87
CA ALA A 115 2.61 15.67 29.26
C ALA A 115 2.81 16.00 27.78
N VAL A 116 1.72 16.13 27.01
CA VAL A 116 1.77 16.49 25.59
C VAL A 116 2.41 17.86 25.39
N LEU A 117 2.03 18.88 26.16
CA LEU A 117 2.69 20.19 26.02
C LEU A 117 4.18 20.14 26.40
N LEU A 118 4.58 19.30 27.36
CA LEU A 118 6.00 19.15 27.72
C LEU A 118 6.81 18.42 26.66
N GLU A 119 6.20 17.50 25.94
CA GLU A 119 6.75 16.80 24.78
C GLU A 119 7.05 17.79 23.65
N GLU A 120 6.07 18.62 23.28
CA GLU A 120 6.28 19.70 22.28
C GLU A 120 7.30 20.75 22.72
N VAL A 121 7.38 21.01 24.02
CA VAL A 121 8.43 21.85 24.59
C VAL A 121 9.80 21.17 24.47
N GLY A 122 9.86 19.85 24.58
CA GLY A 122 11.08 19.07 24.39
C GLY A 122 11.67 19.25 23.00
N HIS A 123 10.87 19.12 21.95
CA HIS A 123 11.31 19.38 20.56
C HIS A 123 11.76 20.83 20.36
N ALA A 124 11.04 21.80 20.94
CA ALA A 124 11.46 23.21 20.91
C ALA A 124 12.79 23.48 21.64
N ILE A 125 13.07 22.69 22.69
CA ILE A 125 14.35 22.74 23.41
C ILE A 125 15.44 22.06 22.58
N ASP A 126 15.15 20.95 21.91
CA ASP A 126 16.09 20.26 21.05
C ASP A 126 16.56 21.17 19.90
N ASP A 127 15.64 21.81 19.18
CA ASP A 127 15.99 22.80 18.14
C ASP A 127 16.84 23.96 18.69
N PHE A 128 16.55 24.39 19.92
CA PHE A 128 17.34 25.45 20.55
C PHE A 128 18.78 25.01 20.86
N LEU A 129 18.96 23.76 21.30
CA LEU A 129 20.25 23.23 21.76
C LEU A 129 21.09 22.66 20.61
N ASN A 130 20.43 22.06 19.61
CA ASN A 130 21.07 21.22 18.61
C ASN A 130 20.87 21.75 17.19
N VAL A 131 21.96 21.78 16.41
CA VAL A 131 21.90 22.16 14.98
C VAL A 131 21.33 21.01 14.13
N ARG A 132 21.38 19.81 14.67
CA ARG A 132 20.81 18.59 14.10
C ARG A 132 19.91 18.01 15.16
N ASP A 133 18.68 17.77 14.78
CA ASP A 133 17.71 17.08 15.58
C ASP A 133 18.30 15.85 16.26
N SER A 134 17.93 15.67 17.53
CA SER A 134 18.22 14.46 18.27
C SER A 134 17.60 13.24 17.59
N ALA A 135 18.13 12.06 17.90
CA ALA A 135 17.60 10.83 17.33
C ALA A 135 16.57 10.23 18.29
N GLY A 136 15.43 9.82 17.76
CA GLY A 136 14.33 9.29 18.56
C GLY A 136 13.31 10.36 18.88
N ASP A 137 12.42 10.08 19.83
CA ASP A 137 11.41 11.00 20.35
C ASP A 137 11.99 11.69 21.61
N GLU A 138 12.86 12.69 21.39
CA GLU A 138 13.46 13.43 22.50
C GLU A 138 12.44 14.23 23.31
N GLY A 139 11.31 14.58 22.69
CA GLY A 139 10.16 15.21 23.32
C GLY A 139 9.57 14.35 24.43
N ALA A 140 9.23 13.10 24.14
CA ALA A 140 8.63 12.20 25.12
C ALA A 140 9.63 11.78 26.19
N ILE A 141 10.91 11.60 25.84
CA ILE A 141 11.98 11.36 26.83
C ILE A 141 12.05 12.55 27.80
N PHE A 142 12.05 13.78 27.26
CA PHE A 142 12.08 14.99 28.07
C PHE A 142 10.84 15.10 28.97
N SER A 143 9.64 14.92 28.39
CA SER A 143 8.37 14.98 29.11
C SER A 143 8.33 14.00 30.28
N SER A 144 8.64 12.73 30.03
CA SER A 144 8.66 11.66 31.04
C SER A 144 9.63 11.98 32.18
N LEU A 145 10.86 12.39 31.85
CA LEU A 145 11.90 12.68 32.84
C LEU A 145 11.59 13.94 33.65
N VAL A 146 10.96 14.96 33.06
CA VAL A 146 10.49 16.17 33.76
C VAL A 146 9.29 15.87 34.66
N HIS A 147 8.43 14.92 34.28
CA HIS A 147 7.39 14.37 35.15
C HIS A 147 7.95 13.53 36.31
N GLY A 148 9.26 13.28 36.32
CA GLY A 148 9.98 12.60 37.39
C GLY A 148 9.97 11.09 37.25
N GLU A 149 9.56 10.58 36.10
CA GLU A 149 9.50 9.15 35.79
C GLU A 149 10.90 8.56 35.69
N GLU A 150 11.00 7.24 35.91
CA GLU A 150 12.22 6.46 35.74
C GLU A 150 12.04 5.60 34.48
N LEU A 151 12.63 6.06 33.37
CA LEU A 151 12.64 5.28 32.12
C LEU A 151 13.57 4.08 32.28
N SER A 152 13.08 2.89 31.95
CA SER A 152 13.92 1.70 31.89
C SER A 152 14.93 1.85 30.74
N GLN A 153 16.06 1.12 30.77
CA GLN A 153 17.03 1.18 29.68
C GLN A 153 16.41 0.70 28.35
N GLU A 154 15.44 -0.21 28.41
CA GLU A 154 14.70 -0.73 27.27
C GLU A 154 13.77 0.35 26.69
N THR A 155 12.94 0.98 27.53
CA THR A 155 12.06 2.10 27.16
C THR A 155 12.85 3.29 26.61
N LEU A 156 13.97 3.63 27.24
CA LEU A 156 14.83 4.72 26.77
C LEU A 156 15.44 4.40 25.40
N THR A 157 15.85 3.15 25.16
CA THR A 157 16.40 2.74 23.86
C THR A 157 15.32 2.76 22.79
N LEU A 158 14.09 2.36 23.14
CA LEU A 158 12.93 2.43 22.26
C LEU A 158 12.66 3.87 21.83
N LEU A 159 12.46 4.77 22.80
CA LEU A 159 12.22 6.19 22.53
C LEU A 159 13.39 6.82 21.75
N GLN A 160 14.64 6.50 22.06
CA GLN A 160 15.82 6.99 21.32
C GLN A 160 15.96 6.40 19.90
N SER A 161 15.15 5.40 19.56
CA SER A 161 15.10 4.77 18.23
C SER A 161 13.83 5.12 17.44
N GLU A 162 12.88 5.79 18.09
CA GLU A 162 11.58 6.16 17.56
C GLU A 162 11.69 7.50 16.80
N ASP A 163 12.02 7.46 15.51
CA ASP A 163 11.93 8.66 14.65
C ASP A 163 10.50 8.78 14.17
N ASP A 164 9.80 9.79 14.68
CA ASP A 164 8.38 9.90 14.59
C ASP A 164 7.93 10.93 13.53
N ARG A 165 8.78 11.61 12.77
CA ARG A 165 8.31 12.69 11.85
C ARG A 165 7.22 12.33 10.80
N ARG A 166 6.05 12.95 10.93
CA ARG A 166 4.88 13.08 10.02
C ARG A 166 4.79 14.49 9.41
N VAL A 167 4.06 14.68 8.32
CA VAL A 167 3.96 15.97 7.62
C VAL A 167 2.50 16.47 7.55
N PHE A 168 2.18 17.64 8.12
CA PHE A 168 0.86 18.28 8.00
C PHE A 168 0.83 19.43 7.00
N GLU A 169 -0.36 19.79 6.52
CA GLU A 169 -0.58 21.01 5.77
C GLU A 169 -1.67 21.86 6.43
N ILE A 170 -1.29 22.99 7.01
CA ILE A 170 -2.19 23.97 7.67
C ILE A 170 -2.07 25.30 6.90
N ASP A 171 -3.20 25.84 6.43
CA ASP A 171 -3.25 27.09 5.65
C ASP A 171 -2.34 27.15 4.39
N GLY A 172 -1.99 25.99 3.81
CA GLY A 172 -1.17 25.88 2.59
C GLY A 172 0.34 25.91 2.83
N GLU A 173 0.78 25.77 4.08
CA GLU A 173 2.17 25.54 4.46
C GLU A 173 2.36 24.12 4.97
N THR A 174 3.54 23.55 4.79
CA THR A 174 3.88 22.17 5.20
C THR A 174 4.58 22.19 6.56
N PHE A 175 4.12 21.36 7.49
CA PHE A 175 4.59 21.22 8.86
C PHE A 175 5.11 19.80 9.08
N ILE A 176 6.06 19.60 9.97
CA ILE A 176 6.54 18.26 10.37
C ILE A 176 6.13 18.07 11.83
N VAL A 177 5.57 16.91 12.20
CA VAL A 177 5.12 16.55 13.56
C VAL A 177 5.32 15.07 13.78
N GLU A 178 5.72 14.69 14.97
CA GLU A 178 6.31 13.40 15.27
C GLU A 178 5.24 12.32 15.71
N GLN A 179 4.90 11.34 14.83
CA GLN A 179 4.41 9.95 15.07
C GLN A 179 5.12 8.80 14.26
N SER A 180 5.57 7.74 14.95
CA SER A 180 6.12 6.50 14.36
C SER A 180 5.04 5.59 13.73
N GLU A 181 5.22 5.19 12.47
CA GLU A 181 4.44 4.16 11.78
C GLU A 181 5.27 2.89 11.53
N THR A 182 4.80 1.74 12.02
CA THR A 182 5.33 0.42 11.62
C THR A 182 4.47 -0.19 10.53
N PHE A 183 5.08 -0.70 9.46
CA PHE A 183 4.36 -1.36 8.36
C PHE A 183 4.39 -2.89 8.56
N GLU A 184 3.24 -3.49 8.86
CA GLU A 184 3.05 -4.95 8.92
C GLU A 184 1.90 -5.38 8.00
N THR A 185 2.08 -6.47 7.27
CA THR A 185 1.03 -7.04 6.43
C THR A 185 0.62 -8.42 6.93
N THR A 186 -0.69 -8.60 7.11
CA THR A 186 -1.28 -9.91 7.36
C THR A 186 -1.62 -10.56 6.03
N LEU A 187 -0.99 -11.70 5.75
CA LEU A 187 -1.20 -12.46 4.53
C LEU A 187 -2.29 -13.53 4.69
N GLY A 188 -3.11 -13.66 3.66
CA GLY A 188 -4.09 -14.73 3.50
C GLY A 188 -3.50 -15.92 2.74
N PRO A 189 -4.26 -17.01 2.61
CA PRO A 189 -3.76 -18.21 1.98
C PRO A 189 -3.60 -18.06 0.46
N ALA A 190 -2.45 -18.46 -0.07
CA ALA A 190 -2.20 -18.56 -1.51
C ALA A 190 -2.84 -19.82 -2.12
N HIS A 191 -3.21 -19.75 -3.40
CA HIS A 191 -3.56 -20.94 -4.17
C HIS A 191 -2.32 -21.71 -4.66
N ARG A 192 -2.42 -23.05 -4.68
CA ARG A 192 -1.47 -23.88 -5.42
C ARG A 192 -1.56 -23.53 -6.90
N GLY A 193 -0.44 -23.25 -7.55
CA GLY A 193 -0.45 -22.78 -8.94
C GLY A 193 -0.53 -21.28 -9.11
N THR A 194 -0.42 -20.49 -8.03
CA THR A 194 -0.37 -19.03 -8.12
C THR A 194 0.78 -18.53 -9.00
N GLY A 195 0.60 -17.34 -9.56
CA GLY A 195 1.56 -16.64 -10.40
C GLY A 195 1.78 -17.30 -11.76
N PHE A 196 2.96 -17.09 -12.33
CA PHE A 196 3.41 -17.81 -13.53
C PHE A 196 4.25 -19.01 -13.13
N ARG A 197 3.95 -20.17 -13.74
CA ARG A 197 4.66 -21.42 -13.49
C ARG A 197 5.17 -22.03 -14.79
N PRO A 198 6.49 -22.01 -15.01
CA PRO A 198 7.11 -22.81 -16.06
C PRO A 198 6.84 -24.29 -15.80
N THR A 199 6.16 -24.99 -16.72
CA THR A 199 6.00 -26.44 -16.63
C THR A 199 6.94 -27.14 -17.61
N LEU A 200 7.42 -28.34 -17.24
CA LEU A 200 8.24 -29.17 -18.14
C LEU A 200 7.50 -29.63 -19.40
N GLU A 201 6.18 -29.47 -19.45
CA GLU A 201 5.32 -29.81 -20.59
C GLU A 201 5.05 -28.63 -21.53
N ASP A 202 5.45 -27.40 -21.15
CA ASP A 202 5.26 -26.22 -21.97
C ASP A 202 6.05 -26.31 -23.28
N ALA A 203 5.44 -25.82 -24.36
CA ALA A 203 6.05 -25.82 -25.69
C ALA A 203 7.29 -24.91 -25.79
N ALA A 204 7.46 -23.98 -24.84
CA ALA A 204 8.60 -23.10 -24.72
C ALA A 204 9.54 -23.61 -23.60
N PRO A 205 10.87 -23.63 -23.79
CA PRO A 205 11.81 -24.24 -22.85
C PRO A 205 12.13 -23.28 -21.70
N TRP A 206 11.14 -22.95 -20.88
CA TRP A 206 11.33 -22.14 -19.68
C TRP A 206 11.84 -23.04 -18.53
N GLY A 207 12.93 -22.61 -17.92
CA GLY A 207 13.43 -23.18 -16.68
C GLY A 207 12.78 -22.48 -15.49
N ASP A 208 13.58 -21.83 -14.65
CA ASP A 208 13.05 -21.12 -13.49
C ASP A 208 12.40 -19.77 -13.88
N SER A 209 11.52 -19.24 -13.02
CA SER A 209 11.02 -17.87 -13.10
C SER A 209 11.36 -17.07 -11.84
N TRP A 210 11.60 -15.77 -11.96
CA TRP A 210 12.07 -14.90 -10.85
C TRP A 210 11.71 -13.44 -11.05
N GLY A 211 11.29 -12.78 -9.97
CA GLY A 211 11.02 -11.34 -9.92
C GLY A 211 9.91 -10.90 -10.86
N ALA A 212 8.66 -11.13 -10.47
CA ALA A 212 7.49 -10.72 -11.23
C ALA A 212 6.98 -9.34 -10.79
N SER A 213 6.64 -8.50 -11.77
CA SER A 213 5.91 -7.26 -11.59
C SER A 213 4.50 -7.43 -12.16
N VAL A 214 3.46 -7.11 -11.36
CA VAL A 214 2.05 -7.30 -11.73
C VAL A 214 1.28 -6.01 -11.56
N LEU A 215 0.55 -5.61 -12.61
CA LEU A 215 -0.31 -4.43 -12.61
C LEU A 215 -1.67 -4.78 -13.22
N ARG A 216 -2.73 -4.16 -12.70
CA ARG A 216 -4.06 -4.22 -13.33
C ARG A 216 -4.09 -3.30 -14.55
N GLY A 217 -4.54 -3.84 -15.68
CA GLY A 217 -4.72 -3.12 -16.93
C GLY A 217 -6.09 -2.47 -17.02
N ASP A 218 -6.20 -1.47 -17.91
CA ASP A 218 -7.46 -0.78 -18.23
C ASP A 218 -8.45 -1.71 -18.97
N ASP A 219 -7.99 -2.88 -19.42
CA ASP A 219 -8.77 -3.96 -20.02
C ASP A 219 -9.36 -4.93 -18.97
N GLY A 220 -9.16 -4.65 -17.69
CA GLY A 220 -9.65 -5.46 -16.58
C GLY A 220 -8.79 -6.69 -16.26
N LEU A 221 -7.72 -6.94 -17.00
CA LEU A 221 -6.81 -8.06 -16.76
C LEU A 221 -5.68 -7.67 -15.80
N TYR A 222 -5.08 -8.67 -15.16
CA TYR A 222 -3.81 -8.52 -14.47
C TYR A 222 -2.69 -8.88 -15.44
N HIS A 223 -1.77 -7.95 -15.67
CA HIS A 223 -0.60 -8.12 -16.53
C HIS A 223 0.63 -8.37 -15.67
N MET A 224 1.31 -9.48 -15.93
CA MET A 224 2.55 -9.87 -15.28
C MET A 224 3.72 -9.78 -16.26
N TRP A 225 4.80 -9.14 -15.83
CA TRP A 225 6.11 -9.27 -16.44
C TRP A 225 7.01 -10.02 -15.49
N VAL A 226 7.62 -11.11 -15.95
CA VAL A 226 8.45 -11.97 -15.11
C VAL A 226 9.67 -12.44 -15.87
N SER A 227 10.82 -12.50 -15.18
CA SER A 227 12.03 -13.06 -15.75
C SER A 227 11.90 -14.59 -15.79
N VAL A 228 12.20 -15.19 -16.93
CA VAL A 228 12.30 -16.65 -17.09
C VAL A 228 13.69 -17.02 -17.57
N ILE A 229 14.19 -18.17 -17.12
CA ILE A 229 15.50 -18.66 -17.52
C ILE A 229 15.36 -19.55 -18.76
N ALA A 230 15.89 -19.09 -19.90
CA ALA A 230 15.78 -19.81 -21.16
C ALA A 230 16.49 -21.18 -21.15
N ASN A 231 16.06 -22.04 -22.07
CA ASN A 231 16.65 -23.36 -22.36
C ASN A 231 16.56 -24.33 -21.18
N ASN A 232 15.46 -24.25 -20.41
CA ASN A 232 15.17 -25.11 -19.25
C ASN A 232 16.28 -25.07 -18.17
N ALA A 233 17.04 -23.97 -18.12
CA ALA A 233 18.16 -23.81 -17.19
C ALA A 233 17.67 -23.44 -15.80
N ASP A 234 18.47 -23.76 -14.78
CA ASP A 234 18.24 -23.32 -13.42
C ASP A 234 18.65 -21.85 -13.21
N MET A 235 18.28 -21.31 -12.05
CA MET A 235 18.57 -19.94 -11.63
C MET A 235 20.06 -19.58 -11.71
N GLU A 236 20.99 -20.53 -11.62
CA GLU A 236 22.43 -20.23 -11.68
C GLU A 236 22.80 -19.52 -13.01
N TYR A 237 22.10 -19.85 -14.10
CA TYR A 237 22.33 -19.27 -15.42
C TYR A 237 21.57 -17.97 -15.68
N TRP A 238 20.92 -17.40 -14.66
CA TRP A 238 20.23 -16.12 -14.78
C TRP A 238 21.08 -15.01 -15.42
N PRO A 239 22.42 -14.89 -15.22
CA PRO A 239 23.20 -13.79 -15.80
C PRO A 239 23.38 -13.86 -17.33
N VAL A 240 22.98 -14.96 -17.96
CA VAL A 240 23.13 -15.18 -19.41
C VAL A 240 21.85 -15.64 -20.12
N ASN A 241 20.98 -16.38 -19.41
CA ASN A 241 19.79 -17.00 -20.00
C ASN A 241 18.49 -16.29 -19.67
N SER A 242 18.50 -15.28 -18.79
CA SER A 242 17.29 -14.53 -18.46
C SER A 242 16.76 -13.76 -19.65
N TYR A 243 15.45 -13.79 -19.80
CA TYR A 243 14.69 -12.84 -20.58
C TYR A 243 13.32 -12.68 -19.92
N VAL A 244 12.55 -11.68 -20.35
CA VAL A 244 11.30 -11.34 -19.68
C VAL A 244 10.12 -11.63 -20.60
N ILE A 245 9.13 -12.34 -20.07
CA ILE A 245 7.86 -12.62 -20.73
C ILE A 245 6.78 -11.70 -20.18
N HIS A 246 5.71 -11.52 -20.97
CA HIS A 246 4.44 -10.97 -20.55
C HIS A 246 3.41 -12.09 -20.46
N ALA A 247 2.68 -12.14 -19.35
CA ALA A 247 1.60 -13.07 -19.08
C ALA A 247 0.38 -12.31 -18.53
N THR A 248 -0.81 -12.88 -18.64
CA THR A 248 -2.05 -12.26 -18.15
C THR A 248 -2.91 -13.22 -17.35
N SER A 249 -3.70 -12.69 -16.42
CA SER A 249 -4.75 -13.45 -15.74
C SER A 249 -5.98 -12.58 -15.51
N ILE A 250 -7.15 -13.22 -15.41
CA ILE A 250 -8.38 -12.58 -14.90
C ILE A 250 -8.40 -12.54 -13.37
N ASN A 251 -7.53 -13.32 -12.70
CA ASN A 251 -7.44 -13.40 -11.24
C ASN A 251 -6.10 -12.82 -10.78
N PRO A 252 -6.04 -12.05 -9.67
CA PRO A 252 -4.81 -11.43 -9.21
C PRO A 252 -3.73 -12.45 -8.79
N GLN A 253 -4.13 -13.56 -8.16
CA GLN A 253 -3.24 -14.67 -7.83
C GLN A 253 -2.92 -15.58 -9.02
N GLY A 254 -3.58 -15.40 -10.18
CA GLY A 254 -3.40 -16.27 -11.33
C GLY A 254 -4.32 -17.50 -11.34
N PRO A 255 -3.94 -18.58 -12.06
CA PRO A 255 -2.69 -18.72 -12.80
C PRO A 255 -2.56 -17.68 -13.92
N TYR A 256 -1.32 -17.31 -14.24
CA TYR A 256 -1.00 -16.39 -15.34
C TYR A 256 -0.68 -17.16 -16.61
N GLU A 257 -1.33 -16.78 -17.71
CA GLU A 257 -1.15 -17.40 -19.03
C GLU A 257 -0.18 -16.58 -19.88
N TYR A 258 0.78 -17.25 -20.51
CA TYR A 258 1.76 -16.61 -21.39
C TYR A 258 1.09 -15.89 -22.56
N VAL A 259 1.52 -14.66 -22.82
CA VAL A 259 1.09 -13.84 -23.96
C VAL A 259 2.20 -13.72 -24.99
N ALA A 260 3.37 -13.23 -24.59
CA ALA A 260 4.48 -12.94 -25.49
C ALA A 260 5.82 -12.81 -24.76
N ASP A 261 6.92 -12.90 -25.50
CA ASP A 261 8.23 -12.49 -25.03
C ASP A 261 8.28 -10.95 -25.06
N ALA A 262 8.08 -10.31 -23.91
CA ALA A 262 8.10 -8.85 -23.80
C ALA A 262 9.47 -8.28 -24.19
N PHE A 263 10.53 -8.96 -23.73
CA PHE A 263 11.92 -8.61 -24.01
C PHE A 263 12.68 -9.89 -24.42
N PRO A 264 12.74 -10.26 -25.71
CA PRO A 264 13.24 -11.55 -26.20
C PRO A 264 14.78 -11.65 -26.27
N VAL A 265 15.47 -10.87 -25.45
CA VAL A 265 16.94 -10.82 -25.30
C VAL A 265 17.27 -10.72 -23.82
N PHE A 266 18.54 -10.56 -23.45
CA PHE A 266 18.89 -10.55 -22.04
C PHE A 266 18.21 -9.38 -21.31
N ALA A 267 17.30 -9.73 -20.42
CA ALA A 267 16.60 -8.85 -19.52
C ALA A 267 16.26 -9.64 -18.24
N HIS A 268 16.44 -9.01 -17.09
CA HIS A 268 16.16 -9.57 -15.79
C HIS A 268 15.70 -8.45 -14.84
N ALA A 269 15.23 -8.81 -13.64
CA ALA A 269 14.87 -7.84 -12.60
C ALA A 269 13.84 -6.81 -13.09
N VAL A 270 12.77 -7.26 -13.74
CA VAL A 270 11.76 -6.36 -14.30
C VAL A 270 10.90 -5.74 -13.21
N ASP A 271 10.81 -4.42 -13.23
CA ASP A 271 9.83 -3.65 -12.43
C ASP A 271 9.07 -2.72 -13.37
N VAL A 272 7.76 -2.92 -13.51
CA VAL A 272 6.89 -2.12 -14.37
C VAL A 272 6.07 -1.16 -13.51
N LYS A 273 5.95 0.10 -13.95
CA LYS A 273 5.14 1.15 -13.30
C LYS A 273 4.26 1.85 -14.33
N ARG A 274 3.22 2.53 -13.84
CA ARG A 274 2.50 3.55 -14.61
C ARG A 274 3.25 4.88 -14.50
N GLY A 275 3.51 5.51 -15.63
CA GLY A 275 4.16 6.82 -15.73
C GLY A 275 3.21 7.91 -16.24
N PRO A 276 3.77 9.09 -16.61
CA PRO A 276 3.01 10.20 -17.19
C PRO A 276 2.15 9.77 -18.37
N GLU A 277 0.96 10.38 -18.47
CA GLU A 277 0.02 10.15 -19.58
C GLU A 277 -0.43 8.67 -19.72
N GLY A 278 -0.32 7.89 -18.63
CA GLY A 278 -0.71 6.48 -18.62
C GLY A 278 0.29 5.54 -19.31
N LYS A 279 1.51 5.99 -19.61
CA LYS A 279 2.53 5.10 -20.19
C LYS A 279 2.92 3.98 -19.23
N TRP A 280 3.24 2.84 -19.80
CA TRP A 280 3.92 1.74 -19.11
C TRP A 280 5.40 2.03 -19.13
N VAL A 281 6.05 1.97 -17.97
CA VAL A 281 7.49 2.22 -17.81
C VAL A 281 8.10 0.98 -17.17
N ALA A 282 9.04 0.33 -17.84
CA ALA A 282 9.75 -0.82 -17.29
C ALA A 282 11.21 -0.46 -16.99
N PHE A 283 11.64 -0.80 -15.78
CA PHE A 283 13.03 -0.84 -15.36
C PHE A 283 13.55 -2.26 -15.55
N LEU A 284 14.73 -2.40 -16.17
CA LEU A 284 15.33 -3.70 -16.48
C LEU A 284 16.82 -3.70 -16.18
N THR A 285 17.32 -4.80 -15.62
CA THR A 285 18.74 -5.18 -15.75
C THR A 285 18.90 -5.83 -17.13
N ALA A 286 19.61 -5.18 -18.06
CA ALA A 286 19.61 -5.56 -19.46
C ALA A 286 20.98 -5.46 -20.15
N GLY A 287 21.18 -6.37 -21.10
CA GLY A 287 22.31 -6.33 -22.03
C GLY A 287 22.08 -5.25 -23.07
N VAL A 288 23.07 -4.39 -23.29
CA VAL A 288 22.96 -3.28 -24.26
C VAL A 288 24.09 -3.34 -25.27
N VAL A 289 23.73 -3.47 -26.55
CA VAL A 289 24.67 -3.52 -27.68
C VAL A 289 24.26 -2.47 -28.70
N ASP A 290 25.20 -1.59 -29.06
CA ASP A 290 24.98 -0.51 -30.03
C ASP A 290 23.75 0.38 -29.74
N GLY A 291 23.46 0.59 -28.45
CA GLY A 291 22.34 1.43 -27.99
C GLY A 291 20.97 0.75 -28.03
N GLN A 292 20.93 -0.58 -28.23
CA GLN A 292 19.71 -1.38 -28.26
C GLN A 292 19.79 -2.51 -27.24
N LEU A 293 18.64 -3.04 -26.83
CA LEU A 293 18.60 -4.27 -26.01
C LEU A 293 19.27 -5.41 -26.78
N GLY A 294 20.05 -6.21 -26.09
CA GLY A 294 20.91 -7.21 -26.70
C GLY A 294 21.23 -8.37 -25.76
N PRO A 295 22.16 -9.26 -26.17
CA PRO A 295 22.63 -10.34 -25.31
C PRO A 295 23.36 -9.78 -24.08
N SER A 296 23.44 -10.62 -23.05
CA SER A 296 24.31 -10.40 -21.90
C SER A 296 25.76 -10.16 -22.33
N SER A 297 26.53 -9.48 -21.48
CA SER A 297 27.98 -9.37 -21.57
C SER A 297 28.70 -10.72 -21.53
N TYR A 298 28.05 -11.77 -20.99
CA TYR A 298 28.50 -13.16 -21.07
C TYR A 298 28.22 -13.82 -22.45
N GLY A 299 27.57 -13.10 -23.35
CA GLY A 299 27.18 -13.55 -24.68
C GLY A 299 25.70 -13.95 -24.79
N PRO A 300 25.28 -14.55 -25.92
CA PRO A 300 23.90 -14.99 -26.12
C PRO A 300 23.53 -16.14 -25.17
N ALA A 301 22.25 -16.38 -24.91
CA ALA A 301 21.78 -17.48 -24.06
C ALA A 301 22.49 -18.82 -24.40
N VAL A 302 22.86 -19.57 -23.37
CA VAL A 302 23.53 -20.87 -23.49
C VAL A 302 22.52 -22.00 -23.61
N GLU A 303 22.82 -22.96 -24.47
CA GLU A 303 22.05 -24.20 -24.61
C GLU A 303 22.66 -25.31 -23.75
N PHE A 304 21.87 -26.32 -23.43
CA PHE A 304 22.27 -27.47 -22.63
C PHE A 304 22.20 -28.76 -23.45
N ASN A 305 23.15 -29.65 -23.24
CA ASN A 305 23.16 -30.96 -23.89
C ASN A 305 22.22 -31.96 -23.16
N GLU A 306 22.11 -33.19 -23.68
CA GLU A 306 21.25 -34.24 -23.09
C GLU A 306 21.63 -34.62 -21.64
N ASP A 307 22.87 -34.33 -21.22
CA ASP A 307 23.37 -34.55 -19.86
C ASP A 307 23.14 -33.33 -18.93
N GLY A 308 22.44 -32.30 -19.40
CA GLY A 308 22.19 -31.05 -18.66
C GLY A 308 23.42 -30.17 -18.48
N GLN A 309 24.47 -30.35 -19.29
CA GLN A 309 25.69 -29.55 -19.24
C GLN A 309 25.64 -28.42 -20.29
N PRO A 310 26.18 -27.22 -19.99
CA PRO A 310 26.20 -26.13 -20.95
C PRO A 310 27.03 -26.49 -22.18
N THR A 311 26.56 -26.14 -23.37
CA THR A 311 27.21 -26.46 -24.65
C THR A 311 28.50 -25.67 -24.89
N ARG A 312 28.78 -24.66 -24.06
CA ARG A 312 30.03 -23.90 -24.03
C ARG A 312 30.43 -23.57 -22.59
N GLU A 313 31.72 -23.38 -22.37
CA GLU A 313 32.25 -22.90 -21.08
C GLU A 313 31.80 -21.45 -20.84
N ILE A 314 31.25 -21.19 -19.65
CA ILE A 314 30.85 -19.86 -19.20
C ILE A 314 31.38 -19.70 -17.79
N ASN A 315 32.08 -18.60 -17.55
CA ASN A 315 32.54 -18.23 -16.21
C ASN A 315 31.55 -17.21 -15.65
N LEU A 316 30.51 -17.73 -15.00
CA LEU A 316 29.47 -16.91 -14.38
C LEU A 316 30.08 -16.15 -13.20
N GLY A 317 29.90 -14.84 -13.22
CA GLY A 317 30.20 -13.96 -12.10
C GLY A 317 28.96 -13.13 -11.78
N ALA A 318 29.11 -12.19 -10.86
CA ALA A 318 28.07 -11.21 -10.63
C ALA A 318 27.82 -10.38 -11.91
N SER A 319 26.54 -10.26 -12.27
CA SER A 319 26.10 -9.53 -13.47
C SER A 319 26.39 -8.04 -13.32
N ASN A 320 27.00 -7.42 -14.33
CA ASN A 320 27.26 -5.96 -14.37
C ASN A 320 26.49 -5.29 -15.52
N GLU A 321 25.34 -5.88 -15.90
CA GLU A 321 24.49 -5.38 -16.97
C GLU A 321 23.87 -4.02 -16.63
N ALA A 322 23.51 -3.27 -17.67
CA ALA A 322 23.02 -1.92 -17.48
C ALA A 322 21.59 -1.92 -16.89
N THR A 323 21.29 -0.95 -16.02
CA THR A 323 19.90 -0.62 -15.72
C THR A 323 19.39 0.29 -16.82
N VAL A 324 18.26 -0.10 -17.43
CA VAL A 324 17.63 0.64 -18.51
C VAL A 324 16.16 0.94 -18.21
N ILE A 325 15.67 2.02 -18.82
CA ILE A 325 14.26 2.34 -18.89
C ILE A 325 13.77 2.10 -20.32
N VAL A 326 12.63 1.44 -20.45
CA VAL A 326 11.86 1.32 -21.70
C VAL A 326 10.40 1.69 -21.43
N THR A 327 9.72 2.23 -22.43
CA THR A 327 8.33 2.70 -22.29
C THR A 327 7.41 2.15 -23.37
N ALA A 328 6.12 2.02 -23.08
CA ALA A 328 5.10 1.62 -24.04
C ALA A 328 3.77 2.33 -23.76
N ASP A 329 2.94 2.48 -24.80
CA ASP A 329 1.57 3.00 -24.69
C ASP A 329 0.55 1.90 -24.33
N SER A 330 0.98 0.64 -24.36
CA SER A 330 0.17 -0.54 -24.12
C SER A 330 0.98 -1.57 -23.33
N PRO A 331 0.37 -2.36 -22.44
CA PRO A 331 1.11 -3.41 -21.72
C PRO A 331 1.69 -4.47 -22.67
N TYR A 332 1.15 -4.57 -23.90
CA TYR A 332 1.61 -5.47 -24.95
C TYR A 332 2.78 -4.91 -25.79
N GLY A 333 3.24 -3.70 -25.49
CA GLY A 333 4.21 -2.98 -26.31
C GLY A 333 3.60 -2.36 -27.58
N PRO A 334 4.41 -2.02 -28.60
CA PRO A 334 5.86 -2.18 -28.65
C PRO A 334 6.57 -1.29 -27.62
N TRP A 335 7.63 -1.83 -27.02
CA TRP A 335 8.49 -1.09 -26.10
C TRP A 335 9.47 -0.20 -26.88
N SER A 336 9.80 0.95 -26.30
CA SER A 336 10.77 1.90 -26.85
C SER A 336 12.20 1.35 -26.84
N ASP A 337 13.08 2.01 -27.59
CA ASP A 337 14.53 1.84 -27.43
C ASP A 337 14.95 2.10 -25.96
N PRO A 338 15.97 1.38 -25.44
CA PRO A 338 16.38 1.51 -24.05
C PRO A 338 17.11 2.81 -23.75
N ILE A 339 16.75 3.43 -22.63
CA ILE A 339 17.47 4.55 -22.04
C ILE A 339 18.34 3.99 -20.90
N VAL A 340 19.66 3.98 -21.09
CA VAL A 340 20.61 3.54 -20.05
C VAL A 340 20.68 4.61 -18.95
N ILE A 341 20.28 4.25 -17.73
CA ILE A 341 20.33 5.13 -16.57
C ILE A 341 21.46 4.79 -15.60
N LEU A 342 21.87 3.53 -15.53
CA LEU A 342 22.98 3.09 -14.68
C LEU A 342 23.81 2.02 -15.39
N GLU A 343 25.13 2.12 -15.27
CA GLU A 343 26.06 1.09 -15.76
C GLU A 343 26.91 0.57 -14.58
N PRO A 344 26.51 -0.54 -13.93
CA PRO A 344 27.18 -1.08 -12.74
C PRO A 344 28.70 -1.27 -12.93
N ARG A 345 29.14 -1.69 -14.12
CA ARG A 345 30.56 -1.81 -14.50
C ARG A 345 31.41 -0.54 -14.38
N LYS A 346 30.78 0.64 -14.24
CA LYS A 346 31.47 1.94 -14.07
C LYS A 346 31.55 2.38 -12.60
N LEU A 347 30.94 1.62 -11.69
CA LEU A 347 30.86 1.93 -10.26
C LEU A 347 32.02 1.28 -9.49
N LEU A 348 32.23 1.67 -8.23
CA LEU A 348 33.38 1.23 -7.42
C LEU A 348 33.42 -0.29 -7.17
N ASP A 349 32.25 -0.93 -7.13
CA ASP A 349 32.07 -2.40 -7.12
C ASP A 349 30.60 -2.75 -7.49
N GLY A 350 30.14 -2.20 -8.62
CA GLY A 350 28.75 -2.30 -9.04
C GLY A 350 28.47 -3.62 -9.73
N ILE A 351 27.67 -4.45 -9.07
CA ILE A 351 26.95 -5.59 -9.65
C ILE A 351 25.44 -5.27 -9.60
N ASP A 352 24.64 -6.02 -10.36
CA ASP A 352 23.17 -5.96 -10.44
C ASP A 352 22.50 -5.00 -9.45
N ALA A 353 21.96 -3.89 -9.97
CA ALA A 353 21.54 -2.76 -9.16
C ALA A 353 20.19 -2.97 -8.44
N ASN A 354 19.42 -4.01 -8.81
CA ASN A 354 18.06 -4.29 -8.34
C ASN A 354 17.17 -3.04 -8.27
N PHE A 355 17.29 -2.20 -9.31
CA PHE A 355 16.71 -0.87 -9.34
C PHE A 355 15.18 -0.93 -9.32
N SER A 356 14.56 -0.17 -8.42
CA SER A 356 13.12 0.08 -8.40
C SER A 356 12.85 1.56 -8.10
N ALA A 357 11.80 2.11 -8.70
CA ALA A 357 11.48 3.52 -8.56
C ALA A 357 10.00 3.83 -8.79
N VAL A 358 9.58 4.97 -8.26
CA VAL A 358 8.31 5.64 -8.59
C VAL A 358 8.55 6.65 -9.71
N VAL A 359 7.66 6.67 -10.70
CA VAL A 359 7.62 7.71 -11.74
C VAL A 359 6.38 8.56 -11.52
N HIS A 360 6.57 9.85 -11.26
CA HIS A 360 5.49 10.80 -11.04
C HIS A 360 4.91 11.34 -12.35
N GLN A 361 3.68 11.84 -12.29
CA GLN A 361 2.98 12.42 -13.46
C GLN A 361 3.67 13.67 -14.02
N ASP A 362 4.46 14.38 -13.21
CA ASP A 362 5.28 15.50 -13.67
C ASP A 362 6.58 15.06 -14.38
N GLY A 363 6.83 13.75 -14.47
CA GLY A 363 8.02 13.16 -15.06
C GLY A 363 9.22 13.05 -14.12
N SER A 364 9.09 13.45 -12.85
CA SER A 364 10.11 13.22 -11.85
C SER A 364 10.15 11.74 -11.41
N LEU A 365 11.28 11.34 -10.83
CA LEU A 365 11.51 9.97 -10.36
C LEU A 365 12.16 9.99 -8.98
N VAL A 366 11.74 9.06 -8.13
CA VAL A 366 12.38 8.73 -6.85
C VAL A 366 12.54 7.22 -6.79
N GLY A 367 13.74 6.73 -6.46
CA GLY A 367 13.98 5.30 -6.42
C GLY A 367 15.12 4.89 -5.52
N LEU A 368 15.32 3.59 -5.46
CA LEU A 368 16.37 2.93 -4.72
C LEU A 368 17.11 1.94 -5.64
N TRP A 369 18.37 1.72 -5.33
CA TRP A 369 19.26 0.80 -6.03
C TRP A 369 20.36 0.35 -5.08
N ARG A 370 21.23 -0.57 -5.49
CA ARG A 370 22.33 -1.05 -4.64
C ARG A 370 23.69 -1.19 -5.33
N THR A 371 24.74 -1.22 -4.50
CA THR A 371 26.11 -1.64 -4.86
C THR A 371 26.53 -2.84 -4.01
N TYR A 372 27.66 -3.48 -4.38
CA TYR A 372 28.18 -4.64 -3.64
C TYR A 372 29.69 -4.59 -3.27
N PRO A 373 30.22 -3.47 -2.71
CA PRO A 373 31.65 -3.32 -2.45
C PRO A 373 32.21 -4.20 -1.34
N LYS A 374 31.39 -4.51 -0.34
CA LYS A 374 31.73 -5.40 0.79
C LYS A 374 30.51 -6.17 1.33
N GLY A 375 29.40 -6.10 0.61
CA GLY A 375 28.06 -6.37 1.10
C GLY A 375 27.00 -5.60 0.31
N SER A 376 25.73 -5.91 0.48
CA SER A 376 24.63 -5.26 -0.26
C SER A 376 24.31 -3.88 0.34
N GLN A 377 24.70 -2.82 -0.33
CA GLN A 377 24.51 -1.44 0.15
C GLN A 377 23.46 -0.72 -0.69
N VAL A 378 22.37 -0.29 -0.04
CA VAL A 378 21.27 0.44 -0.66
C VAL A 378 21.59 1.93 -0.78
N HIS A 379 21.12 2.55 -1.86
CA HIS A 379 21.35 3.95 -2.22
C HIS A 379 20.08 4.59 -2.78
N TRP A 380 19.84 5.87 -2.50
CA TRP A 380 18.77 6.65 -3.14
C TRP A 380 19.17 7.22 -4.50
N VAL A 381 18.16 7.47 -5.34
CA VAL A 381 18.28 8.18 -6.61
C VAL A 381 17.05 9.05 -6.86
N ARG A 382 17.25 10.24 -7.43
CA ARG A 382 16.17 11.12 -7.88
C ARG A 382 16.43 11.65 -9.28
N ALA A 383 15.38 11.93 -10.04
CA ALA A 383 15.50 12.63 -11.31
C ALA A 383 14.36 13.64 -11.47
N THR A 384 14.63 14.77 -12.15
CA THR A 384 13.58 15.72 -12.55
C THR A 384 12.94 15.35 -13.89
N ASN A 385 13.55 14.44 -14.64
CA ASN A 385 13.00 13.85 -15.84
C ASN A 385 13.53 12.42 -16.00
N TYR A 386 12.69 11.42 -15.74
CA TYR A 386 13.06 10.01 -15.83
C TYR A 386 13.55 9.55 -17.21
N LEU A 387 13.26 10.30 -18.29
CA LEU A 387 13.73 9.98 -19.64
C LEU A 387 15.06 10.67 -20.01
N ASP A 388 15.58 11.59 -19.17
CA ASP A 388 16.87 12.24 -19.40
C ASP A 388 17.88 11.85 -18.31
N PRO A 389 18.81 10.91 -18.61
CA PRO A 389 19.85 10.47 -17.68
C PRO A 389 20.71 11.61 -17.10
N LYS A 390 20.74 12.80 -17.73
CA LYS A 390 21.48 13.96 -17.21
C LYS A 390 20.82 14.62 -16.00
N THR A 391 19.56 14.33 -15.75
CA THR A 391 18.79 14.92 -14.63
C THR A 391 18.86 14.08 -13.36
N TYR A 392 19.52 12.93 -13.42
CA TYR A 392 19.64 12.01 -12.29
C TYR A 392 20.66 12.52 -11.29
N GLU A 393 20.24 12.52 -10.03
CA GLU A 393 21.04 12.75 -8.84
C GLU A 393 21.14 11.43 -8.07
N TRP A 394 22.37 11.00 -7.79
CA TRP A 394 22.67 9.72 -7.15
C TRP A 394 23.33 9.96 -5.80
N GLN A 395 22.99 9.14 -4.80
CA GLN A 395 23.72 9.11 -3.52
C GLN A 395 25.20 8.77 -3.73
N GLU A 396 26.07 9.29 -2.85
CA GLU A 396 27.50 8.96 -2.80
C GLU A 396 27.69 7.50 -2.37
N GLN A 397 28.38 6.70 -3.19
CA GLN A 397 28.46 5.24 -3.08
C GLN A 397 29.11 4.74 -1.79
N GLU A 398 29.95 5.54 -1.14
CA GLU A 398 30.63 5.18 0.10
C GLU A 398 29.82 5.52 1.36
N THR A 399 28.65 6.15 1.20
CA THR A 399 27.78 6.55 2.30
C THR A 399 26.60 5.57 2.41
N PRO A 400 26.53 4.74 3.48
CA PRO A 400 25.36 3.90 3.72
C PRO A 400 24.08 4.71 3.78
N LEU A 401 23.01 4.22 3.16
CA LEU A 401 21.67 4.80 3.34
C LEU A 401 21.11 4.50 4.74
N PHE A 402 21.30 3.27 5.22
CA PHE A 402 20.82 2.82 6.52
C PHE A 402 21.97 2.63 7.52
N LYS A 403 21.61 2.62 8.81
CA LYS A 403 22.56 2.37 9.91
C LYS A 403 22.87 0.87 10.02
N THR A 404 23.94 0.53 10.74
CA THR A 404 24.21 -0.85 11.17
C THR A 404 22.97 -1.42 11.88
N PRO A 405 22.54 -2.66 11.60
CA PRO A 405 23.23 -3.67 10.79
C PRO A 405 22.95 -3.61 9.27
N TYR A 406 22.10 -2.69 8.80
CA TYR A 406 21.69 -2.55 7.39
C TYR A 406 22.58 -1.62 6.55
N ASP A 407 23.78 -1.30 7.04
CA ASP A 407 24.71 -0.35 6.40
C ASP A 407 25.41 -0.87 5.13
N GLY A 408 25.18 -2.13 4.79
CA GLY A 408 25.72 -2.80 3.61
C GLY A 408 27.19 -3.21 3.73
N TYR A 409 27.75 -3.24 4.94
CA TYR A 409 29.12 -3.72 5.17
C TYR A 409 29.21 -5.20 5.61
N THR A 410 28.07 -5.85 5.81
CA THR A 410 27.96 -7.30 6.02
C THR A 410 27.84 -8.05 4.69
N PRO A 411 28.37 -9.29 4.55
CA PRO A 411 28.22 -10.08 3.33
C PRO A 411 26.75 -10.25 2.91
N GLU A 412 25.89 -10.48 3.89
CA GLU A 412 24.44 -10.47 3.75
C GLU A 412 23.89 -9.03 3.89
N GLY A 413 22.78 -8.70 3.25
CA GLY A 413 22.25 -7.34 3.27
C GLY A 413 20.86 -7.25 2.68
N LEU A 414 20.36 -6.02 2.53
CA LEU A 414 19.09 -5.75 1.87
C LEU A 414 19.26 -5.86 0.36
N GLU A 415 18.35 -6.56 -0.31
CA GLU A 415 18.33 -6.64 -1.76
C GLU A 415 16.92 -6.57 -2.34
N ASP A 416 16.85 -6.56 -3.68
CA ASP A 416 15.61 -6.72 -4.41
C ASP A 416 14.50 -5.73 -4.02
N MET A 417 14.87 -4.44 -3.88
CA MET A 417 13.92 -3.44 -3.42
C MET A 417 12.74 -3.25 -4.36
N PHE A 418 11.58 -2.98 -3.78
CA PHE A 418 10.40 -2.49 -4.50
C PHE A 418 9.94 -1.18 -3.88
N VAL A 419 9.96 -0.11 -4.68
CA VAL A 419 9.59 1.24 -4.24
C VAL A 419 8.18 1.59 -4.74
N TRP A 420 7.37 2.14 -3.86
CA TRP A 420 6.07 2.75 -4.21
C TRP A 420 5.89 4.09 -3.51
N TYR A 421 4.90 4.85 -3.97
CA TYR A 421 4.49 6.11 -3.36
C TYR A 421 3.05 5.96 -2.90
N ASP A 422 2.85 6.17 -1.61
CA ASP A 422 1.54 6.29 -1.00
C ASP A 422 1.02 7.71 -1.24
N GLN A 423 -0.09 7.82 -1.96
CA GLN A 423 -0.69 9.12 -2.27
C GLN A 423 -1.46 9.71 -1.10
N GLU A 424 -1.95 8.87 -0.19
CA GLU A 424 -2.74 9.27 0.97
C GLU A 424 -1.81 9.84 2.04
N GLU A 425 -0.77 9.09 2.40
CA GLU A 425 0.22 9.51 3.40
C GLU A 425 1.33 10.42 2.83
N LYS A 426 1.37 10.57 1.50
CA LYS A 426 2.40 11.32 0.78
C LYS A 426 3.84 10.82 1.05
N LEU A 427 3.99 9.52 1.33
CA LEU A 427 5.25 8.87 1.65
C LEU A 427 5.75 7.98 0.51
N TYR A 428 7.06 7.91 0.34
CA TYR A 428 7.70 6.83 -0.39
C TYR A 428 7.92 5.66 0.55
N HIS A 429 7.64 4.46 0.09
CA HIS A 429 7.93 3.24 0.83
C HIS A 429 8.78 2.30 -0.02
N ALA A 430 9.47 1.40 0.65
CA ALA A 430 10.27 0.36 0.04
C ALA A 430 10.14 -0.95 0.81
N LEU A 431 9.94 -2.06 0.07
CA LEU A 431 10.12 -3.42 0.59
C LEU A 431 11.48 -3.97 0.16
N PHE A 432 12.06 -4.85 0.96
CA PHE A 432 13.35 -5.49 0.71
C PHE A 432 13.27 -6.98 0.98
N HIS A 433 14.01 -7.77 0.19
CA HIS A 433 14.45 -9.06 0.69
C HIS A 433 15.57 -8.80 1.69
N ASP A 434 15.29 -9.06 2.95
CA ASP A 434 16.22 -8.84 4.04
C ASP A 434 16.94 -10.15 4.39
N MET A 435 18.26 -10.12 4.25
CA MET A 435 19.15 -11.24 4.59
C MET A 435 20.09 -10.90 5.74
N VAL A 436 19.93 -9.73 6.39
CA VAL A 436 20.81 -9.31 7.48
C VAL A 436 20.66 -10.25 8.67
N ILE A 437 21.68 -11.07 8.92
CA ILE A 437 21.61 -12.14 9.92
C ILE A 437 21.61 -11.54 11.34
N PRO A 438 20.58 -11.81 12.15
CA PRO A 438 20.55 -11.37 13.55
C PRO A 438 21.68 -12.00 14.38
N GLU A 439 22.09 -11.35 15.48
CA GLU A 439 23.14 -11.87 16.34
C GLU A 439 22.77 -13.26 16.90
N GLY A 440 23.59 -14.26 16.61
CA GLY A 440 23.41 -15.63 17.09
C GLY A 440 22.66 -16.56 16.12
N GLU A 441 22.12 -16.02 15.03
CA GLU A 441 21.50 -16.81 13.96
C GLU A 441 22.53 -17.25 12.90
N LEU A 442 22.17 -18.28 12.13
CA LEU A 442 23.02 -18.83 11.05
C LEU A 442 22.61 -18.34 9.66
N PHE A 443 21.40 -17.80 9.53
CA PHE A 443 20.77 -17.43 8.27
C PHE A 443 19.53 -16.57 8.55
N GLN A 444 19.18 -15.69 7.62
CA GLN A 444 17.99 -14.85 7.65
C GLN A 444 17.41 -14.75 6.24
N ASP A 445 16.09 -14.82 6.15
CA ASP A 445 15.30 -14.61 4.93
C ASP A 445 14.02 -13.95 5.38
N ALA A 446 13.82 -12.71 4.94
CA ALA A 446 12.90 -11.78 5.54
C ALA A 446 12.31 -10.76 4.58
N LEU A 447 11.22 -10.12 4.98
CA LEU A 447 10.67 -8.95 4.31
C LEU A 447 10.98 -7.66 5.10
N GLY A 448 11.97 -6.89 4.65
CA GLY A 448 12.30 -5.59 5.22
C GLY A 448 11.37 -4.48 4.71
N HIS A 449 11.26 -3.39 5.46
CA HIS A 449 10.54 -2.18 5.06
C HIS A 449 11.32 -0.91 5.42
N ALA A 450 11.20 0.11 4.58
CA ALA A 450 11.66 1.47 4.85
C ALA A 450 10.70 2.49 4.23
N TYR A 451 10.68 3.71 4.76
CA TYR A 451 9.93 4.82 4.19
C TYR A 451 10.78 6.09 4.06
N SER A 452 10.29 7.06 3.29
CA SER A 452 10.92 8.37 3.07
C SER A 452 9.90 9.42 2.66
N VAL A 453 10.06 10.65 3.15
CA VAL A 453 9.24 11.79 2.72
C VAL A 453 9.81 12.45 1.45
N ASP A 454 11.14 12.56 1.37
CA ASP A 454 11.84 13.37 0.36
C ASP A 454 12.56 12.53 -0.72
N GLY A 455 12.56 11.21 -0.57
CA GLY A 455 13.26 10.27 -1.43
C GLY A 455 14.78 10.28 -1.28
N LYS A 456 15.34 10.96 -0.26
CA LYS A 456 16.78 11.01 0.04
C LYS A 456 17.08 10.49 1.44
N SER A 457 16.26 10.88 2.41
CA SER A 457 16.34 10.47 3.81
C SER A 457 15.37 9.31 4.00
N TRP A 458 15.90 8.11 4.21
CA TRP A 458 15.10 6.90 4.34
C TRP A 458 15.24 6.33 5.75
N VAL A 459 14.11 5.99 6.36
CA VAL A 459 14.01 5.36 7.68
C VAL A 459 13.72 3.88 7.47
N TYR A 460 14.65 3.01 7.89
CA TYR A 460 14.42 1.57 7.92
C TYR A 460 13.64 1.23 9.18
N THR A 461 12.53 0.50 9.06
CA THR A 461 11.59 0.30 10.17
C THR A 461 11.76 -1.04 10.89
N GLY A 462 12.86 -1.77 10.68
CA GLY A 462 13.05 -3.11 11.24
C GLY A 462 14.16 -3.23 12.29
N GLU A 463 13.80 -3.34 13.58
CA GLU A 463 14.45 -4.21 14.55
C GLU A 463 13.40 -4.98 15.37
N VAL A 464 13.79 -6.16 15.84
CA VAL A 464 12.97 -7.38 15.90
C VAL A 464 12.46 -7.68 17.31
N ASP A 465 11.20 -8.11 17.40
CA ASP A 465 10.91 -9.31 18.21
C ASP A 465 9.80 -10.23 17.66
N THR A 466 9.04 -9.89 16.59
CA THR A 466 8.00 -10.82 16.05
C THR A 466 7.64 -10.78 14.55
N GLY A 467 8.07 -9.83 13.73
CA GLY A 467 7.54 -9.74 12.36
C GLY A 467 8.27 -8.77 11.46
N GLU A 468 9.00 -9.33 10.51
CA GLU A 468 9.30 -8.71 9.22
C GLU A 468 7.98 -8.26 8.57
N ALA A 469 8.00 -7.28 7.66
CA ALA A 469 6.82 -6.62 7.07
C ALA A 469 5.73 -7.58 6.55
N ALA A 470 6.05 -8.86 6.35
CA ALA A 470 5.10 -9.95 6.31
C ALA A 470 5.72 -11.22 6.89
N SER A 471 4.89 -12.14 7.42
CA SER A 471 5.36 -13.47 7.87
C SER A 471 6.04 -14.25 6.74
N THR A 472 7.12 -14.98 7.05
CA THR A 472 7.76 -15.94 6.14
C THR A 472 7.00 -17.27 6.04
N VAL A 473 5.94 -17.47 6.82
CA VAL A 473 5.10 -18.68 6.73
C VAL A 473 4.01 -18.45 5.69
N VAL A 474 4.10 -19.20 4.60
CA VAL A 474 3.08 -19.22 3.55
C VAL A 474 2.03 -20.26 3.90
N ARG A 475 0.76 -19.87 3.85
CA ARG A 475 -0.39 -20.77 4.01
C ARG A 475 -1.01 -21.02 2.64
N TYR A 476 -1.30 -22.26 2.30
CA TYR A 476 -2.02 -22.60 1.08
C TYR A 476 -3.49 -22.88 1.36
N THR A 477 -4.35 -22.63 0.37
CA THR A 477 -5.81 -22.89 0.49
C THR A 477 -6.17 -24.36 0.69
N ASP A 478 -5.25 -25.30 0.42
CA ASP A 478 -5.40 -26.73 0.71
C ASP A 478 -5.10 -27.09 2.19
N GLY A 479 -4.75 -26.08 3.01
CA GLY A 479 -4.40 -26.23 4.43
C GLY A 479 -2.94 -26.59 4.69
N THR A 480 -2.10 -26.70 3.65
CA THR A 480 -0.65 -26.93 3.80
C THR A 480 0.10 -25.61 4.01
N THR A 481 1.34 -25.70 4.49
CA THR A 481 2.20 -24.53 4.74
C THR A 481 3.60 -24.75 4.20
N THR A 482 4.25 -23.68 3.76
CA THR A 482 5.70 -23.66 3.44
C THR A 482 6.37 -22.43 4.06
N ARG A 483 7.70 -22.35 3.96
CA ARG A 483 8.44 -21.12 4.24
C ARG A 483 8.77 -20.41 2.92
N SER A 484 8.63 -19.11 2.91
CA SER A 484 9.03 -18.22 1.83
C SER A 484 10.33 -17.50 2.20
N SER A 485 11.17 -17.26 1.19
CA SER A 485 12.36 -16.41 1.34
C SER A 485 12.02 -14.92 1.27
N ARG A 486 10.81 -14.58 0.79
CA ARG A 486 10.37 -13.20 0.51
C ARG A 486 11.27 -12.47 -0.49
N ALA A 487 11.94 -13.22 -1.37
CA ALA A 487 12.81 -12.68 -2.40
C ALA A 487 12.02 -11.92 -3.47
N ARG A 488 12.62 -10.88 -4.07
CA ARG A 488 11.97 -10.03 -5.10
C ARG A 488 10.57 -9.53 -4.70
N PRO A 489 10.38 -8.98 -3.50
CA PRO A 489 9.07 -8.54 -3.07
C PRO A 489 8.52 -7.47 -4.02
N HIS A 490 7.27 -7.59 -4.43
CA HIS A 490 6.50 -6.56 -5.13
C HIS A 490 5.09 -6.51 -4.53
N LEU A 491 4.40 -5.39 -4.70
CA LEU A 491 2.99 -5.27 -4.31
C LEU A 491 2.11 -5.08 -5.53
N LEU A 492 0.95 -5.75 -5.51
CA LEU A 492 -0.16 -5.41 -6.38
C LEU A 492 -1.03 -4.36 -5.70
N ILE A 493 -0.97 -3.14 -6.23
CA ILE A 493 -1.77 -2.00 -5.75
C ILE A 493 -2.91 -1.78 -6.74
N VAL A 494 -4.15 -1.88 -6.26
CA VAL A 494 -5.37 -1.68 -7.05
C VAL A 494 -6.15 -0.56 -6.38
N ASP A 495 -6.44 0.50 -7.14
CA ASP A 495 -7.22 1.66 -6.67
C ASP A 495 -6.68 2.26 -5.37
N GLY A 496 -5.34 2.35 -5.27
CA GLY A 496 -4.63 2.87 -4.10
C GLY A 496 -4.42 1.85 -2.97
N GLN A 497 -5.08 0.70 -3.00
CA GLN A 497 -4.99 -0.30 -1.94
C GLN A 497 -4.01 -1.42 -2.27
N ILE A 498 -3.19 -1.79 -1.29
CA ILE A 498 -2.34 -2.98 -1.38
C ILE A 498 -3.23 -4.22 -1.26
N THR A 499 -3.31 -5.01 -2.33
CA THR A 499 -4.19 -6.19 -2.38
C THR A 499 -3.44 -7.50 -2.28
N HIS A 500 -2.21 -7.56 -2.80
CA HIS A 500 -1.42 -8.79 -2.82
C HIS A 500 0.07 -8.49 -2.65
N LEU A 501 0.76 -9.40 -1.95
CA LEU A 501 2.21 -9.49 -1.92
C LEU A 501 2.66 -10.50 -2.98
N ILE A 502 3.67 -10.13 -3.74
CA ILE A 502 4.27 -10.94 -4.79
C ILE A 502 5.72 -11.21 -4.37
N SER A 503 6.14 -12.47 -4.39
CA SER A 503 7.53 -12.86 -4.12
C SER A 503 7.98 -13.98 -5.04
N ALA A 504 9.29 -14.16 -5.17
CA ALA A 504 9.90 -15.26 -5.90
C ALA A 504 10.27 -16.39 -4.93
N GLU A 505 9.86 -17.62 -5.24
CA GLU A 505 10.01 -18.75 -4.33
C GLU A 505 10.55 -19.98 -5.03
N GLN A 506 11.15 -20.88 -4.26
CA GLN A 506 11.55 -22.20 -4.71
C GLN A 506 10.47 -23.23 -4.34
N GLU A 507 9.89 -23.94 -5.31
CA GLU A 507 8.96 -25.04 -5.00
C GLU A 507 9.73 -26.35 -4.75
N PRO A 508 9.49 -27.06 -3.63
CA PRO A 508 10.14 -28.34 -3.38
C PRO A 508 9.57 -29.53 -4.20
N GLU A 509 8.46 -29.37 -4.92
CA GLU A 509 7.74 -30.48 -5.58
C GLU A 509 8.21 -30.76 -7.02
N ASP A 510 8.49 -29.74 -7.82
CA ASP A 510 9.06 -29.86 -9.17
C ASP A 510 10.51 -29.34 -9.28
N GLY A 511 11.01 -28.68 -8.22
CA GLY A 511 12.36 -28.15 -8.11
C GLY A 511 12.59 -26.86 -8.91
N ARG A 512 11.52 -26.18 -9.36
CA ARG A 512 11.59 -24.92 -10.10
C ARG A 512 11.27 -23.72 -9.21
N ASN A 513 11.89 -22.59 -9.54
CA ASN A 513 11.50 -21.33 -8.92
C ASN A 513 10.28 -20.74 -9.63
N PHE A 514 9.35 -20.19 -8.86
CA PHE A 514 8.06 -19.68 -9.31
C PHE A 514 7.72 -18.34 -8.67
N THR A 515 6.68 -17.70 -9.21
CA THR A 515 6.09 -16.49 -8.61
C THR A 515 5.02 -16.87 -7.59
N LEU A 516 5.23 -16.57 -6.32
CA LEU A 516 4.21 -16.64 -5.28
C LEU A 516 3.42 -15.33 -5.25
N ILE A 517 2.09 -15.43 -5.17
CA ILE A 517 1.22 -14.27 -4.93
C ILE A 517 0.30 -14.62 -3.78
N GLU A 518 0.37 -13.84 -2.70
CA GLU A 518 -0.45 -13.99 -1.51
C GLU A 518 -1.39 -12.80 -1.37
N PRO A 519 -2.69 -13.02 -1.08
CA PRO A 519 -3.60 -11.92 -0.79
C PRO A 519 -3.17 -11.25 0.52
N VAL A 520 -3.22 -9.92 0.54
CA VAL A 520 -3.05 -9.11 1.74
C VAL A 520 -4.43 -8.93 2.37
N LEU A 521 -4.60 -9.44 3.58
CA LEU A 521 -5.87 -9.36 4.33
C LEU A 521 -5.97 -8.09 5.15
N ARG A 522 -4.82 -7.60 5.63
CA ARG A 522 -4.70 -6.38 6.43
C ARG A 522 -3.32 -5.78 6.18
N VAL A 523 -3.27 -4.47 6.05
CA VAL A 523 -2.05 -3.68 6.23
C VAL A 523 -2.24 -2.93 7.54
N GLU A 524 -1.33 -3.15 8.47
CA GLU A 524 -1.23 -2.40 9.72
C GLU A 524 -0.12 -1.39 9.56
N LEU A 525 -0.49 -0.11 9.58
CA LEU A 525 0.42 0.98 9.90
C LEU A 525 0.28 1.19 11.41
N ARG A 526 1.05 0.48 12.25
CA ARG A 526 0.86 0.63 13.71
C ARG A 526 1.51 1.91 14.18
N ARG A 527 0.71 2.72 14.86
CA ARG A 527 1.11 3.86 15.69
C ARG A 527 1.46 3.32 17.07
N ASN A 528 2.65 3.64 17.59
CA ASN A 528 3.15 3.03 18.83
C ASN A 528 2.29 3.31 20.09
N SER A 529 1.36 4.28 20.06
CA SER A 529 0.49 4.60 21.20
C SER A 529 -0.55 3.52 21.56
N GLU A 530 -0.78 2.50 20.74
CA GLU A 530 -1.81 1.47 21.02
C GLU A 530 -1.31 0.28 21.87
N GLN A 531 -0.02 0.23 22.24
CA GLN A 531 0.55 -0.96 22.89
C GLN A 531 0.41 -1.00 24.42
N GLU A 532 -0.03 0.06 25.11
CA GLU A 532 0.01 0.10 26.58
C GLU A 532 -1.19 -0.49 27.34
N ASN A 533 -2.16 -1.15 26.70
CA ASN A 533 -3.22 -1.85 27.46
C ASN A 533 -3.58 -3.27 27.00
N ALA A 534 -2.79 -3.90 26.12
CA ALA A 534 -2.93 -5.34 25.91
C ALA A 534 -2.29 -6.09 27.11
N PRO A 535 -3.06 -6.84 27.91
CA PRO A 535 -2.46 -7.67 28.93
C PRO A 535 -1.55 -8.69 28.26
N ASN A 536 -0.36 -8.81 28.82
CA ASN A 536 0.72 -9.71 28.45
C ASN A 536 0.24 -11.18 28.54
N ASP A 537 -0.50 -11.65 27.54
CA ASP A 537 -0.90 -13.03 27.41
C ASP A 537 0.16 -13.78 26.60
N THR A 538 0.93 -14.55 27.34
CA THR A 538 1.77 -15.62 26.79
C THR A 538 0.89 -16.46 25.85
N PRO A 539 1.30 -16.77 24.61
CA PRO A 539 0.43 -17.45 23.64
C PRO A 539 0.05 -18.83 24.16
N THR A 540 -1.13 -18.92 24.78
CA THR A 540 -1.87 -20.17 24.90
C THR A 540 -2.54 -20.35 23.56
N GLY A 541 -2.11 -21.34 22.78
CA GLY A 541 -2.59 -21.59 21.43
C GLY A 541 -4.07 -21.98 21.34
N GLU A 542 -4.97 -21.02 21.53
CA GLU A 542 -6.35 -21.08 21.08
C GLU A 542 -6.53 -20.05 19.96
N ASN A 543 -6.92 -20.50 18.77
CA ASN A 543 -7.22 -19.62 17.63
C ASN A 543 -8.45 -18.77 17.98
N PRO A 544 -8.48 -17.45 17.67
CA PRO A 544 -9.66 -16.63 17.87
C PRO A 544 -10.86 -17.15 17.06
N PRO A 545 -12.11 -16.92 17.48
CA PRO A 545 -13.30 -17.31 16.73
C PRO A 545 -13.24 -16.80 15.29
N THR A 546 -13.61 -17.67 14.34
CA THR A 546 -13.66 -17.32 12.91
C THR A 546 -15.04 -16.80 12.52
N VAL A 547 -15.12 -15.73 11.73
CA VAL A 547 -16.37 -15.12 11.28
C VAL A 547 -16.62 -15.41 9.81
N THR A 548 -17.81 -15.91 9.49
CA THR A 548 -18.28 -16.15 8.12
C THR A 548 -19.48 -15.29 7.80
N LEU A 549 -19.70 -15.01 6.51
CA LEU A 549 -20.84 -14.26 6.01
C LEU A 549 -21.84 -15.19 5.33
N THR A 550 -23.12 -14.93 5.54
CA THR A 550 -24.24 -15.55 4.83
C THR A 550 -25.28 -14.50 4.47
N ILE A 551 -26.07 -14.75 3.44
CA ILE A 551 -27.15 -13.87 2.98
C ILE A 551 -28.45 -14.68 2.82
N ASP A 552 -29.59 -14.07 3.16
CA ASP A 552 -30.93 -14.64 2.94
C ASP A 552 -31.98 -13.54 2.69
N PRO A 553 -32.72 -13.57 1.56
CA PRO A 553 -32.52 -14.44 0.39
C PRO A 553 -31.26 -14.06 -0.41
N THR A 554 -30.82 -14.93 -1.33
CA THR A 554 -29.68 -14.68 -2.24
C THR A 554 -30.07 -13.93 -3.53
N GLN A 555 -31.33 -13.54 -3.67
CA GLN A 555 -31.86 -12.81 -4.82
C GLN A 555 -33.10 -12.00 -4.41
N GLY A 556 -33.35 -10.92 -5.12
CA GLY A 556 -34.50 -10.05 -4.96
C GLY A 556 -34.90 -9.35 -6.25
N SER A 557 -35.89 -8.47 -6.14
CA SER A 557 -36.32 -7.59 -7.22
C SER A 557 -36.78 -6.25 -6.66
N GLU A 558 -36.63 -5.22 -7.47
CA GLU A 558 -37.11 -3.85 -7.21
C GLU A 558 -38.62 -3.84 -6.94
N ALA A 559 -39.43 -4.51 -7.77
CA ALA A 559 -40.89 -4.55 -7.64
C ALA A 559 -41.40 -5.15 -6.31
N GLU A 560 -40.61 -6.04 -5.71
CA GLU A 560 -40.94 -6.66 -4.42
C GLU A 560 -40.31 -5.89 -3.24
N GLN A 561 -39.46 -4.90 -3.51
CA GLN A 561 -38.63 -4.18 -2.55
C GLN A 561 -37.99 -5.17 -1.58
N THR A 562 -37.29 -6.15 -2.16
CA THR A 562 -36.88 -7.35 -1.43
C THR A 562 -35.99 -6.98 -0.25
N LYS A 563 -36.38 -7.45 0.92
CA LYS A 563 -35.55 -7.36 2.13
C LYS A 563 -34.64 -8.56 2.21
N PHE A 564 -33.36 -8.32 2.41
CA PHE A 564 -32.38 -9.37 2.63
C PHE A 564 -31.52 -9.08 3.85
N THR A 565 -31.06 -10.16 4.48
CA THR A 565 -30.29 -10.09 5.72
C THR A 565 -28.91 -10.69 5.49
N LEU A 566 -27.89 -9.87 5.69
CA LEU A 566 -26.51 -10.31 5.83
C LEU A 566 -26.28 -10.74 7.28
N THR A 567 -25.75 -11.93 7.48
CA THR A 567 -25.46 -12.47 8.82
C THR A 567 -23.98 -12.84 8.93
N ALA A 568 -23.24 -12.07 9.74
CA ALA A 568 -21.92 -12.43 10.19
C ALA A 568 -22.04 -13.45 11.34
N THR A 569 -21.41 -14.61 11.21
CA THR A 569 -21.45 -15.70 12.20
C THR A 569 -20.04 -16.05 12.67
N ALA A 570 -19.73 -15.77 13.93
CA ALA A 570 -18.54 -16.24 14.63
C ALA A 570 -18.69 -17.72 15.00
N SER A 571 -17.59 -18.48 14.92
CA SER A 571 -17.56 -19.91 15.23
C SER A 571 -17.83 -20.22 16.71
N GLU A 572 -17.59 -19.24 17.58
CA GLU A 572 -17.83 -19.27 19.02
C GLU A 572 -18.26 -17.86 19.49
N ALA A 573 -18.74 -17.74 20.73
CA ALA A 573 -19.16 -16.46 21.28
C ALA A 573 -17.95 -15.52 21.38
N VAL A 574 -18.09 -14.28 20.89
CA VAL A 574 -17.00 -13.31 20.89
C VAL A 574 -16.79 -12.70 22.28
N SER A 575 -15.56 -12.28 22.59
CA SER A 575 -15.22 -11.57 23.83
C SER A 575 -15.01 -10.10 23.54
N GLY A 576 -15.75 -9.22 24.19
CA GLY A 576 -15.88 -7.82 23.79
C GLY A 576 -16.72 -7.67 22.51
N GLU A 577 -17.15 -6.45 22.21
CA GLU A 577 -17.73 -6.18 20.90
C GLU A 577 -16.65 -6.34 19.82
N GLN A 578 -16.96 -7.10 18.78
CA GLN A 578 -16.06 -7.39 17.68
C GLN A 578 -16.67 -6.90 16.37
N THR A 579 -15.87 -6.30 15.50
CA THR A 579 -16.33 -5.71 14.25
C THR A 579 -15.65 -6.35 13.06
N VAL A 580 -16.39 -6.53 11.95
CA VAL A 580 -15.86 -6.85 10.63
C VAL A 580 -16.28 -5.77 9.67
N SER A 581 -15.37 -5.25 8.84
CA SER A 581 -15.74 -4.33 7.77
C SER A 581 -16.58 -5.04 6.72
N LEU A 582 -17.49 -4.32 6.08
CA LEU A 582 -18.37 -4.80 5.03
C LEU A 582 -18.22 -3.90 3.81
N THR A 583 -17.75 -4.45 2.70
CA THR A 583 -17.71 -3.76 1.41
C THR A 583 -18.71 -4.38 0.44
N THR A 584 -19.22 -3.56 -0.48
CA THR A 584 -20.13 -3.98 -1.55
C THR A 584 -19.46 -3.69 -2.89
N SER A 585 -19.52 -4.63 -3.83
CA SER A 585 -19.05 -4.49 -5.20
C SER A 585 -20.03 -5.15 -6.17
N GLY A 586 -19.83 -4.96 -7.47
CA GLY A 586 -20.69 -5.52 -8.52
C GLY A 586 -21.23 -4.42 -9.44
N ASP A 587 -22.40 -4.66 -10.00
CA ASP A 587 -23.12 -3.70 -10.86
C ASP A 587 -23.88 -2.67 -10.03
N VAL A 588 -24.08 -2.95 -8.73
CA VAL A 588 -24.85 -2.11 -7.80
C VAL A 588 -24.06 -0.93 -7.20
N ASP A 589 -24.76 0.13 -6.82
CA ASP A 589 -24.29 1.25 -6.02
C ASP A 589 -25.21 1.56 -4.79
N GLY A 590 -25.22 2.82 -4.34
CA GLY A 590 -25.99 3.23 -3.16
C GLY A 590 -27.45 3.54 -3.45
N ASP A 591 -27.82 3.79 -4.71
CA ASP A 591 -29.18 4.14 -5.13
C ASP A 591 -30.07 2.87 -5.23
N ASP A 592 -29.49 1.67 -5.42
CA ASP A 592 -30.22 0.38 -5.50
C ASP A 592 -30.74 -0.13 -4.15
N PHE A 593 -30.38 0.53 -3.04
CA PHE A 593 -30.79 0.14 -1.70
C PHE A 593 -31.44 1.29 -0.93
N THR A 594 -32.49 1.01 -0.18
CA THR A 594 -33.11 2.02 0.67
C THR A 594 -32.25 2.25 1.92
N GLY A 595 -31.42 3.30 1.91
CA GLY A 595 -30.59 3.74 3.04
C GLY A 595 -29.10 3.47 2.84
N ASN A 596 -28.29 3.89 3.81
CA ASN A 596 -26.84 3.75 3.69
C ASN A 596 -26.41 2.31 3.92
N LEU A 597 -25.61 1.77 2.99
CA LEU A 597 -24.88 0.53 3.19
C LEU A 597 -23.94 0.69 4.41
N PRO A 598 -24.01 -0.20 5.42
CA PRO A 598 -23.11 -0.11 6.56
C PRO A 598 -21.70 -0.50 6.15
N SER A 599 -20.71 0.24 6.66
CA SER A 599 -19.30 -0.05 6.43
C SER A 599 -18.75 -1.21 7.28
N ALA A 600 -19.53 -1.70 8.26
CA ALA A 600 -19.13 -2.78 9.15
C ALA A 600 -20.33 -3.51 9.79
N ILE A 601 -20.09 -4.74 10.26
CA ILE A 601 -21.00 -5.53 11.09
C ILE A 601 -20.37 -5.73 12.47
N ALA A 602 -21.08 -5.35 13.54
CA ALA A 602 -20.63 -5.48 14.93
C ALA A 602 -21.31 -6.66 15.63
N ILE A 603 -20.52 -7.65 16.06
CA ILE A 603 -20.93 -8.79 16.90
C ILE A 603 -20.73 -8.39 18.36
N ALA A 604 -21.82 -8.30 19.12
CA ALA A 604 -21.78 -7.90 20.52
C ALA A 604 -21.08 -8.94 21.41
N ASP A 605 -20.50 -8.49 22.53
CA ASP A 605 -19.88 -9.37 23.54
C ASP A 605 -20.80 -10.52 23.96
N GLY A 606 -20.25 -11.74 23.92
CA GLY A 606 -20.96 -12.97 24.26
C GLY A 606 -21.89 -13.50 23.17
N GLU A 607 -22.06 -12.81 22.04
CA GLU A 607 -22.86 -13.26 20.91
C GLU A 607 -22.02 -13.99 19.86
N THR A 608 -22.69 -14.81 19.05
CA THR A 608 -22.08 -15.53 17.93
C THR A 608 -22.46 -14.95 16.57
N THR A 609 -23.41 -14.02 16.54
CA THR A 609 -23.98 -13.53 15.27
C THR A 609 -24.35 -12.06 15.35
N ALA A 610 -24.17 -11.37 14.23
CA ALA A 610 -24.74 -10.06 14.00
C ALA A 610 -25.34 -9.98 12.61
N THR A 611 -26.39 -9.17 12.45
CA THR A 611 -27.17 -9.10 11.22
C THR A 611 -27.32 -7.67 10.75
N VAL A 612 -27.21 -7.48 9.44
CA VAL A 612 -27.59 -6.25 8.73
C VAL A 612 -28.78 -6.58 7.84
N GLU A 613 -29.87 -5.82 7.96
CA GLU A 613 -31.02 -5.90 7.05
C GLU A 613 -30.95 -4.74 6.06
N LEU A 614 -30.96 -5.07 4.77
CA LEU A 614 -31.04 -4.13 3.66
C LEU A 614 -32.34 -4.36 2.88
N THR A 615 -32.75 -3.36 2.11
CA THR A 615 -33.96 -3.42 1.28
C THR A 615 -33.61 -2.87 -0.10
N VAL A 616 -33.92 -3.63 -1.14
CA VAL A 616 -33.78 -3.19 -2.54
C VAL A 616 -34.70 -1.98 -2.77
N ASN A 617 -34.16 -0.93 -3.40
CA ASN A 617 -34.90 0.24 -3.82
C ASN A 617 -35.76 -0.10 -5.05
N ASP A 618 -36.88 0.59 -5.25
CA ASP A 618 -37.73 0.42 -6.44
C ASP A 618 -37.78 1.79 -7.10
N ASP A 619 -37.04 1.95 -8.19
CA ASP A 619 -36.95 3.23 -8.89
C ASP A 619 -37.45 3.18 -10.35
N ASP A 620 -37.15 4.21 -11.14
CA ASP A 620 -37.69 4.37 -12.50
C ASP A 620 -36.59 4.20 -13.58
N ALA A 621 -35.36 3.82 -13.20
CA ALA A 621 -34.24 3.58 -14.09
C ALA A 621 -34.35 2.20 -14.77
N VAL A 622 -33.75 2.07 -15.95
CA VAL A 622 -33.69 0.77 -16.66
C VAL A 622 -32.25 0.30 -16.62
N GLU A 623 -31.97 -0.69 -15.79
CA GLU A 623 -30.61 -1.10 -15.41
C GLU A 623 -30.35 -2.57 -15.76
N GLY A 624 -31.41 -3.38 -15.92
CA GLY A 624 -31.32 -4.80 -16.22
C GLY A 624 -31.11 -5.67 -14.98
N GLU A 625 -30.66 -6.91 -15.15
CA GLU A 625 -30.35 -7.78 -14.00
C GLU A 625 -28.98 -7.41 -13.43
N GLU A 626 -28.94 -7.03 -12.16
CA GLU A 626 -27.74 -6.56 -11.47
C GLU A 626 -27.21 -7.58 -10.47
N THR A 627 -25.90 -7.54 -10.23
CA THR A 627 -25.23 -8.41 -9.27
C THR A 627 -24.49 -7.60 -8.21
N ALA A 628 -24.61 -8.02 -6.94
CA ALA A 628 -23.92 -7.44 -5.80
C ALA A 628 -23.11 -8.53 -5.07
N ALA A 629 -21.88 -8.21 -4.69
CA ALA A 629 -21.03 -9.03 -3.84
C ALA A 629 -20.73 -8.30 -2.53
N PHE A 630 -21.06 -8.93 -1.41
CA PHE A 630 -20.81 -8.40 -0.07
C PHE A 630 -19.63 -9.13 0.58
N ILE A 631 -18.60 -8.38 0.96
CA ILE A 631 -17.31 -8.93 1.36
C ILE A 631 -16.95 -8.48 2.78
N LEU A 632 -16.61 -9.44 3.65
CA LEU A 632 -16.02 -9.15 4.96
C LEU A 632 -14.52 -8.93 4.86
N SER A 633 -14.04 -7.86 5.50
CA SER A 633 -12.62 -7.52 5.63
C SER A 633 -12.33 -6.96 7.04
N ASN A 634 -11.05 -6.72 7.35
CA ASN A 634 -10.60 -6.02 8.57
C ASN A 634 -11.33 -6.47 9.87
N PRO A 635 -11.26 -7.75 10.27
CA PRO A 635 -11.79 -8.19 11.56
C PRO A 635 -11.04 -7.51 12.72
N SER A 636 -11.74 -7.14 13.79
CA SER A 636 -11.11 -6.71 15.05
C SER A 636 -10.36 -7.86 15.73
N ASP A 637 -9.37 -7.54 16.57
CA ASP A 637 -8.37 -8.50 17.07
C ASP A 637 -8.93 -9.75 17.79
N GLY A 638 -10.15 -9.68 18.34
CA GLY A 638 -10.79 -10.80 19.03
C GLY A 638 -11.46 -11.82 18.13
N ILE A 639 -11.43 -11.62 16.80
CA ILE A 639 -11.98 -12.53 15.78
C ILE A 639 -11.05 -12.64 14.57
N SER A 640 -11.23 -13.68 13.77
CA SER A 640 -10.55 -13.85 12.49
C SER A 640 -11.55 -14.12 11.37
N LEU A 641 -11.18 -13.94 10.11
CA LEU A 641 -12.07 -14.29 9.00
C LEU A 641 -12.08 -15.81 8.75
N GLY A 642 -13.27 -16.36 8.52
CA GLY A 642 -13.49 -17.77 8.18
C GLY A 642 -13.41 -18.05 6.68
N ALA A 643 -13.80 -19.27 6.28
CA ALA A 643 -13.68 -19.71 4.88
C ALA A 643 -14.63 -18.98 3.91
N ASN A 644 -15.78 -18.51 4.40
CA ASN A 644 -16.80 -17.84 3.57
C ASN A 644 -16.93 -16.39 4.04
N THR A 645 -16.29 -15.47 3.35
CA THR A 645 -16.35 -14.02 3.64
C THR A 645 -17.03 -13.21 2.54
N ASN A 646 -17.36 -13.84 1.42
CA ASN A 646 -18.05 -13.23 0.30
C ASN A 646 -19.39 -13.93 0.05
N VAL A 647 -20.43 -13.14 -0.21
CA VAL A 647 -21.76 -13.62 -0.63
C VAL A 647 -22.31 -12.77 -1.75
N ASP A 648 -22.90 -13.41 -2.74
CA ASP A 648 -23.50 -12.75 -3.90
C ASP A 648 -25.02 -12.59 -3.74
N PHE A 649 -25.57 -11.52 -4.31
CA PHE A 649 -26.99 -11.19 -4.36
C PHE A 649 -27.34 -10.70 -5.78
N SER A 650 -28.44 -11.16 -6.36
CA SER A 650 -28.93 -10.65 -7.65
C SER A 650 -30.21 -9.85 -7.50
N ILE A 651 -30.33 -8.76 -8.25
CA ILE A 651 -31.48 -7.86 -8.28
C ILE A 651 -32.12 -7.93 -9.67
N ALA A 652 -33.43 -8.18 -9.71
CA ALA A 652 -34.20 -8.09 -10.94
C ALA A 652 -34.91 -6.74 -11.03
N ASP A 653 -34.58 -6.00 -12.09
CA ASP A 653 -35.23 -4.77 -12.54
C ASP A 653 -36.66 -5.06 -13.06
N ASN A 654 -37.64 -4.23 -12.67
CA ASN A 654 -39.02 -4.30 -13.17
C ASN A 654 -39.35 -3.30 -14.27
N GLU A 655 -38.44 -2.39 -14.54
CA GLU A 655 -38.56 -1.42 -15.58
C GLU A 655 -38.21 -2.11 -16.89
N THR A 656 -38.95 -1.72 -17.92
CA THR A 656 -38.73 -2.27 -19.26
C THR A 656 -38.50 -1.09 -20.16
N THR A 657 -37.53 -1.20 -21.06
CA THR A 657 -37.32 -0.21 -22.10
C THR A 657 -38.64 -0.03 -22.85
N GLU A 658 -39.24 1.17 -22.81
CA GLU A 658 -40.38 1.46 -23.67
C GLU A 658 -39.89 1.41 -25.12
N GLU A 659 -40.34 0.43 -25.91
CA GLU A 659 -40.12 0.43 -27.36
C GLU A 659 -40.75 1.72 -27.93
N LEU A 660 -39.90 2.61 -28.45
CA LEU A 660 -40.34 3.82 -29.15
C LEU A 660 -41.15 3.41 -30.38
N GLN A 661 -42.47 3.57 -30.30
CA GLN A 661 -43.36 3.16 -31.38
C GLN A 661 -43.03 3.90 -32.67
N GLY A 662 -42.62 3.16 -33.71
CA GLY A 662 -42.28 3.70 -35.01
C GLY A 662 -40.79 3.97 -35.24
N ASP A 663 -39.93 3.69 -34.26
CA ASP A 663 -38.50 3.47 -34.48
C ASP A 663 -38.32 2.08 -35.14
N PHE A 664 -38.00 2.05 -36.43
CA PHE A 664 -37.86 0.81 -37.19
C PHE A 664 -36.41 0.42 -37.45
N ASN A 665 -35.47 1.30 -37.10
CA ASN A 665 -34.04 1.06 -37.24
C ASN A 665 -33.34 0.83 -35.88
N ASP A 666 -34.09 0.89 -34.78
CA ASP A 666 -33.66 0.72 -33.38
C ASP A 666 -32.54 1.71 -33.00
N ASP A 667 -32.57 2.95 -33.52
CA ASP A 667 -31.57 3.98 -33.22
C ASP A 667 -31.96 4.90 -32.03
N GLY A 668 -33.13 4.65 -31.44
CA GLY A 668 -33.67 5.37 -30.29
C GLY A 668 -34.33 6.70 -30.66
N ILE A 669 -34.56 7.01 -31.94
CA ILE A 669 -35.22 8.23 -32.40
C ILE A 669 -36.18 8.00 -33.57
N THR A 670 -37.49 8.15 -33.36
CA THR A 670 -38.46 8.11 -34.47
C THR A 670 -38.26 9.31 -35.40
N ASN A 671 -37.82 9.07 -36.64
CA ASN A 671 -37.50 10.13 -37.58
C ASN A 671 -37.79 9.78 -39.05
N LEU A 672 -37.25 10.56 -39.99
CA LEU A 672 -37.49 10.37 -41.43
C LEU A 672 -36.82 9.10 -41.98
N ASP A 673 -35.81 8.57 -41.31
CA ASP A 673 -35.11 7.35 -41.69
C ASP A 673 -36.01 6.13 -41.47
N ASP A 674 -36.80 6.10 -40.39
CA ASP A 674 -37.83 5.06 -40.14
C ASP A 674 -38.96 5.12 -41.16
N LEU A 675 -39.43 6.33 -41.46
CA LEU A 675 -40.39 6.52 -42.55
C LEU A 675 -39.80 6.05 -43.89
N GLY A 676 -38.49 6.20 -44.08
CA GLY A 676 -37.75 5.67 -45.22
C GLY A 676 -37.81 4.14 -45.32
N LEU A 677 -37.65 3.44 -44.19
CA LEU A 677 -37.78 1.98 -44.11
C LEU A 677 -39.20 1.52 -44.44
N PHE A 678 -40.21 2.16 -43.86
CA PHE A 678 -41.61 1.86 -44.18
C PHE A 678 -41.91 2.10 -45.67
N ALA A 679 -41.47 3.24 -46.22
CA ALA A 679 -41.69 3.58 -47.62
C ALA A 679 -40.99 2.62 -48.59
N ALA A 680 -39.83 2.06 -48.21
CA ALA A 680 -39.11 1.08 -49.02
C ALA A 680 -39.85 -0.27 -49.13
N ALA A 681 -40.59 -0.63 -48.09
CA ALA A 681 -41.34 -1.88 -48.02
C ALA A 681 -42.82 -1.73 -48.41
N PHE A 682 -43.34 -0.51 -48.53
CA PHE A 682 -44.75 -0.26 -48.81
C PHE A 682 -45.23 -0.89 -50.13
N GLY A 683 -46.33 -1.64 -50.05
CA GLY A 683 -46.93 -2.38 -51.16
C GLY A 683 -46.33 -3.77 -51.39
N SER A 684 -45.41 -4.23 -50.54
CA SER A 684 -44.88 -5.60 -50.56
C SER A 684 -45.73 -6.57 -49.73
N ALA A 685 -45.55 -7.87 -49.99
CA ALA A 685 -46.17 -8.96 -49.24
C ALA A 685 -45.12 -9.93 -48.72
N GLU A 686 -45.46 -10.72 -47.70
CA GLU A 686 -44.57 -11.73 -47.13
C GLU A 686 -44.01 -12.66 -48.24
N GLY A 687 -42.68 -12.65 -48.37
CA GLY A 687 -41.94 -13.38 -49.40
C GLY A 687 -41.41 -12.52 -50.57
N ASP A 688 -41.75 -11.24 -50.65
CA ASP A 688 -41.09 -10.29 -51.55
C ASP A 688 -39.71 -9.87 -51.02
N ASP A 689 -38.76 -9.57 -51.91
CA ASP A 689 -37.38 -9.22 -51.54
C ASP A 689 -37.27 -7.94 -50.68
N ASN A 690 -38.27 -7.06 -50.74
CA ASN A 690 -38.34 -5.80 -49.98
C ASN A 690 -39.37 -5.83 -48.85
N TYR A 691 -39.93 -6.98 -48.53
CA TYR A 691 -40.80 -7.14 -47.37
C TYR A 691 -39.97 -7.09 -46.09
N SER A 692 -40.46 -6.37 -45.08
CA SER A 692 -39.85 -6.32 -43.75
C SER A 692 -40.92 -6.50 -42.69
N THR A 693 -40.70 -7.46 -41.80
CA THR A 693 -41.59 -7.73 -40.67
C THR A 693 -41.66 -6.57 -39.67
N THR A 694 -40.64 -5.71 -39.62
CA THR A 694 -40.59 -4.57 -38.69
C THR A 694 -41.61 -3.48 -39.03
N VAL A 695 -42.07 -3.40 -40.28
CA VAL A 695 -42.99 -2.37 -40.76
C VAL A 695 -44.34 -2.92 -41.20
N ASP A 696 -44.57 -4.23 -41.04
CA ASP A 696 -45.90 -4.85 -41.11
C ASP A 696 -46.60 -4.70 -39.74
N LEU A 697 -47.13 -3.51 -39.50
CA LEU A 697 -47.71 -3.11 -38.21
C LEU A 697 -49.02 -3.83 -37.90
N THR A 698 -49.71 -4.33 -38.91
CA THR A 698 -50.93 -5.14 -38.76
C THR A 698 -50.64 -6.63 -38.62
N ASN A 699 -49.40 -7.05 -38.93
CA ASN A 699 -48.91 -8.42 -38.94
C ASN A 699 -49.81 -9.35 -39.78
N ASP A 700 -50.31 -8.83 -40.90
CA ASP A 700 -51.20 -9.54 -41.82
C ASP A 700 -50.49 -10.09 -43.06
N GLY A 701 -49.18 -9.86 -43.16
CA GLY A 701 -48.33 -10.27 -44.27
C GLY A 701 -48.39 -9.33 -45.47
N LEU A 702 -49.01 -8.15 -45.37
CA LEU A 702 -49.14 -7.15 -46.44
C LEU A 702 -48.84 -5.75 -45.93
N ILE A 703 -47.74 -5.12 -46.36
CA ILE A 703 -47.45 -3.74 -45.97
C ILE A 703 -48.26 -2.78 -46.84
N ASN A 704 -49.34 -2.23 -46.29
CA ASN A 704 -50.35 -1.51 -47.05
C ASN A 704 -50.91 -0.28 -46.30
N ASN A 705 -52.04 0.27 -46.78
CA ASN A 705 -52.63 1.47 -46.18
C ASN A 705 -53.09 1.26 -44.74
N ASP A 706 -53.35 0.03 -44.32
CA ASP A 706 -53.74 -0.30 -42.96
C ASP A 706 -52.53 -0.13 -42.01
N ASP A 707 -51.33 -0.56 -42.42
CA ASP A 707 -50.08 -0.30 -41.71
C ASP A 707 -49.71 1.18 -41.76
N LEU A 708 -49.91 1.85 -42.90
CA LEU A 708 -49.70 3.30 -42.99
C LEU A 708 -50.64 4.06 -42.03
N GLY A 709 -51.83 3.51 -41.77
CA GLY A 709 -52.77 4.03 -40.79
C GLY A 709 -52.24 3.93 -39.36
N GLN A 710 -51.59 2.82 -38.99
CA GLN A 710 -50.93 2.64 -37.69
C GLN A 710 -49.65 3.49 -37.58
N LEU A 711 -48.86 3.55 -38.65
CA LEU A 711 -47.69 4.42 -38.71
C LEU A 711 -48.08 5.88 -38.47
N ALA A 712 -49.18 6.33 -39.10
CA ALA A 712 -49.67 7.68 -38.91
C ALA A 712 -50.08 7.97 -37.46
N THR A 713 -50.44 6.97 -36.65
CA THR A 713 -50.70 7.18 -35.21
C THR A 713 -49.42 7.41 -34.42
N PHE A 714 -48.33 6.71 -34.74
CA PHE A 714 -47.03 6.88 -34.09
C PHE A 714 -46.48 8.30 -34.36
N PHE A 715 -46.50 8.74 -35.61
CA PHE A 715 -46.02 10.08 -36.00
C PHE A 715 -47.00 11.21 -35.65
N ALA A 716 -48.28 10.94 -35.34
CA ALA A 716 -49.22 11.97 -34.92
C ALA A 716 -49.00 12.43 -33.48
N GLU A 717 -48.44 11.58 -32.62
CA GLU A 717 -48.15 11.91 -31.23
C GLU A 717 -46.90 12.82 -31.12
N GLU A 718 -45.85 12.57 -31.92
CA GLU A 718 -44.63 13.41 -31.96
C GLU A 718 -44.81 14.80 -32.59
N PHE A 719 -45.69 14.97 -33.58
CA PHE A 719 -45.89 16.26 -34.28
C PHE A 719 -47.03 17.12 -33.72
N SER A 720 -47.57 16.76 -32.55
CA SER A 720 -48.55 17.59 -31.83
C SER A 720 -47.84 18.72 -31.05
N LEU A 721 -47.47 19.79 -31.77
CA LEU A 721 -47.04 21.08 -31.19
C LEU A 721 -48.15 21.78 -30.39
#